data_AF-A0A927YEZ2-F1
#
_entry.id   AF-A0A927YEZ2-F1
#
_cell.length_a   1.000
_cell.length_b   1.000
_cell.length_c   1.000
_cell.angle_alpha   90.00
_cell.angle_beta   90.00
_cell.angle_gamma   90.00
#
_symmetry.space_group_name_H-M   'P 1'
#
loop_
_entity.id
_entity.type
_entity.pdbx_description
1 polymer ?
#
loop_
_entity_poly.entity_id
_entity_poly.type
_entity_poly.pdbx_seq_one_letter_code
_entity_poly.pdbx_strand_id
1 'polypeptide(L)'
;MKLYLRKAEATDKKIVFRLANDKETRRNSFCVDEIPWEDHTVWYDKLMESEEAMLWLCMDFMKVVGQVRVQKLASDVGEISYSIDADARGLGYGKQMLLLLEDEIRSEQKKLGNDNAYWLVAKVKEENVASCHIFETLGYEKISAGENKADGVAEYRKEILKTKESLEGVTTSGKNKNGEERHIELDILRVLSMGMVVMLHYLSKGNLLQDLSQDTSFSNLAFWLAESACLVCVNVYVLLSGYFMVEKKFRLGKAVGIWCQVLFYSVVVFLVCAFTGVVEWKNYLDFYQLQFFAFPAVNGHYWFATAYLLMYVFSPVLTSAVRNMKKENLRNVILILLICFSLIKSVLPVELPVDDFGNSFVWFLILYLVAAYIRLYGLPFLSEKRQSILCYGLSVAGIFLAFLAYAVFHKQTGAYEYAMTIPAAYNFVFVLTGAVGLFCFFCQSHFPRNRFTLYLARIAPYMFGVYLLHEHLLLRYEWPEWLGVSKEYGGLRILHMLLCVILIMGIGVLVDFLRSLLFMAIEKLMIVCLKLYYSKREVFDYLIFGACTTVFNWIAYIACAYLFLVPLWDAKTTENVMVASVIAWILSVIFAYVTNRMFVFHSTVTEKKAVLKEFFSFVSARIFSFLMELLLMYVMVDRLQINDLISKFVIGFVVIALNYIFSKLWIFKEKKKEIA
;
A
#
# COMPACT_ATOMS: atom_id res chain seq x y z
N MET A 1 -4.20 -4.87 4.72
CA MET A 1 -4.76 -4.46 6.01
C MET A 1 -3.76 -4.95 7.03
N LYS A 2 -2.93 -4.06 7.58
CA LYS A 2 -1.87 -4.47 8.49
C LYS A 2 -2.22 -3.86 9.84
N LEU A 3 -3.02 -4.63 10.57
CA LEU A 3 -3.40 -4.30 11.92
C LEU A 3 -2.25 -4.56 12.88
N TYR A 4 -2.22 -3.81 13.97
CA TYR A 4 -1.39 -4.13 15.12
C TYR A 4 -2.11 -3.78 16.43
N LEU A 5 -1.73 -4.45 17.52
CA LEU A 5 -2.19 -4.13 18.86
C LEU A 5 -1.18 -3.19 19.54
N ARG A 6 -1.69 -2.15 20.19
CA ARG A 6 -0.94 -1.27 21.10
C ARG A 6 -1.55 -1.37 22.49
N LYS A 7 -0.74 -1.53 23.54
CA LYS A 7 -1.23 -1.45 24.93
C LYS A 7 -1.86 -0.07 25.16
N ALA A 8 -2.98 -0.04 25.86
CA ALA A 8 -3.66 1.20 26.20
C ALA A 8 -2.81 2.03 27.19
N GLU A 9 -2.88 3.35 27.07
CA GLU A 9 -2.17 4.33 27.90
C GLU A 9 -3.17 5.21 28.66
N ALA A 10 -2.70 5.97 29.65
CA ALA A 10 -3.55 6.87 30.44
C ALA A 10 -4.30 7.90 29.57
N THR A 11 -3.70 8.33 28.45
CA THR A 11 -4.29 9.27 27.49
C THR A 11 -5.44 8.69 26.67
N ASP A 12 -5.56 7.36 26.59
CA ASP A 12 -6.55 6.70 25.74
C ASP A 12 -7.95 6.61 26.38
N LYS A 13 -8.09 7.05 27.63
CA LYS A 13 -9.32 6.98 28.43
C LYS A 13 -10.57 7.43 27.66
N LYS A 14 -10.48 8.56 26.94
CA LYS A 14 -11.58 9.10 26.11
C LYS A 14 -11.93 8.23 24.90
N ILE A 15 -10.93 7.58 24.30
CA ILE A 15 -11.14 6.70 23.14
C ILE A 15 -11.85 5.44 23.60
N VAL A 16 -11.36 4.82 24.67
CA VAL A 16 -11.94 3.61 25.27
C VAL A 16 -13.38 3.87 25.74
N PHE A 17 -13.63 5.04 26.35
CA PHE A 17 -14.97 5.48 26.74
C PHE A 17 -15.93 5.50 25.54
N ARG A 18 -15.52 6.15 24.45
CA ARG A 18 -16.33 6.25 23.23
C ARG A 18 -16.63 4.89 22.62
N LEU A 19 -15.64 4.01 22.56
CA LEU A 19 -15.80 2.66 22.02
C LEU A 19 -16.71 1.79 22.90
N ALA A 20 -16.66 1.97 24.22
CA ALA A 20 -17.48 1.26 25.19
C ALA A 20 -18.95 1.75 25.17
N ASN A 21 -19.17 3.07 25.03
CA ASN A 21 -20.50 3.69 24.99
C ASN A 21 -21.14 3.77 23.60
N ASP A 22 -20.49 3.25 22.55
CA ASP A 22 -21.15 3.09 21.26
C ASP A 22 -22.44 2.26 21.39
N LYS A 23 -23.51 2.69 20.73
CA LYS A 23 -24.86 2.12 20.87
C LYS A 23 -24.91 0.60 20.64
N GLU A 24 -24.23 0.12 19.61
CA GLU A 24 -24.22 -1.31 19.28
C GLU A 24 -23.28 -2.08 20.22
N THR A 25 -22.19 -1.47 20.69
CA THR A 25 -21.34 -2.05 21.73
C THR A 25 -22.14 -2.24 23.02
N ARG A 26 -22.89 -1.23 23.47
CA ARG A 26 -23.75 -1.31 24.66
C ARG A 26 -24.87 -2.34 24.52
N ARG A 27 -25.54 -2.39 23.36
CA ARG A 27 -26.57 -3.41 23.07
C ARG A 27 -26.02 -4.83 23.23
N ASN A 28 -24.79 -5.06 22.75
CA ASN A 28 -24.13 -6.36 22.82
C ASN A 28 -23.35 -6.61 24.13
N SER A 29 -23.30 -5.62 25.03
CA SER A 29 -22.71 -5.73 26.37
C SER A 29 -23.72 -6.28 27.39
N PHE A 30 -23.25 -6.96 28.42
CA PHE A 30 -24.11 -7.49 29.49
C PHE A 30 -24.77 -6.41 30.34
N CYS A 31 -24.09 -5.27 30.50
CA CYS A 31 -24.71 -4.02 30.96
C CYS A 31 -25.01 -3.17 29.72
N VAL A 32 -26.25 -2.71 29.58
CA VAL A 32 -26.72 -1.98 28.38
C VAL A 32 -26.73 -0.47 28.60
N ASP A 33 -26.86 0.00 29.84
CA ASP A 33 -26.97 1.43 30.18
C ASP A 33 -25.72 2.21 29.74
N GLU A 34 -25.85 3.48 29.41
CA GLU A 34 -24.67 4.30 29.10
C GLU A 34 -23.77 4.40 30.35
N ILE A 35 -22.46 4.21 30.18
CA ILE A 35 -21.50 4.32 31.29
C ILE A 35 -21.27 5.82 31.56
N PRO A 36 -21.52 6.33 32.77
CA PRO A 36 -21.16 7.71 33.11
C PRO A 36 -19.66 7.96 32.99
N TRP A 37 -19.28 9.19 32.61
CA TRP A 37 -17.86 9.53 32.41
C TRP A 37 -17.05 9.40 33.71
N GLU A 38 -17.65 9.74 34.85
CA GLU A 38 -17.06 9.65 36.18
C GLU A 38 -16.74 8.19 36.53
N ASP A 39 -17.70 7.29 36.35
CA ASP A 39 -17.55 5.85 36.62
C ASP A 39 -16.50 5.21 35.71
N HIS A 40 -16.53 5.56 34.41
CA HIS A 40 -15.52 5.10 33.46
C HIS A 40 -14.12 5.60 33.83
N THR A 41 -14.00 6.84 34.29
CA THR A 41 -12.72 7.41 34.70
C THR A 41 -12.12 6.63 35.86
N VAL A 42 -12.92 6.38 36.90
CA VAL A 42 -12.50 5.58 38.08
C VAL A 42 -12.15 4.15 37.67
N TRP A 43 -12.96 3.52 36.83
CA TRP A 43 -12.69 2.16 36.33
C TRP A 43 -11.40 2.10 35.51
N TYR A 44 -11.19 3.05 34.60
CA TYR A 44 -10.03 3.07 33.72
C TYR A 44 -8.73 3.32 34.50
N ASP A 45 -8.75 4.22 35.48
CA ASP A 45 -7.57 4.48 36.31
C ASP A 45 -7.18 3.24 37.12
N LYS A 46 -8.15 2.51 37.68
CA LYS A 46 -7.90 1.22 38.33
C LYS A 46 -7.36 0.16 37.36
N LEU A 47 -7.88 0.11 36.13
CA LEU A 47 -7.43 -0.81 35.11
C LEU A 47 -5.94 -0.59 34.76
N MET A 48 -5.51 0.67 34.67
CA MET A 48 -4.12 1.02 34.34
C MET A 48 -3.11 0.65 35.44
N GLU A 49 -3.59 0.46 36.67
CA GLU A 49 -2.78 0.04 37.83
C GLU A 49 -2.85 -1.48 38.08
N SER A 50 -3.74 -2.20 37.40
CA SER A 50 -3.98 -3.62 37.63
C SER A 50 -2.99 -4.52 36.87
N GLU A 51 -2.45 -5.53 37.56
CA GLU A 51 -1.70 -6.63 36.91
C GLU A 51 -2.62 -7.76 36.42
N GLU A 52 -3.89 -7.73 36.81
CA GLU A 52 -4.87 -8.77 36.49
C GLU A 52 -5.63 -8.48 35.19
N ALA A 53 -5.51 -7.28 34.64
CA ALA A 53 -6.26 -6.86 33.47
C ALA A 53 -5.37 -6.15 32.47
N MET A 54 -5.44 -6.58 31.21
CA MET A 54 -4.66 -6.00 30.13
C MET A 54 -5.57 -5.51 29.03
N LEU A 55 -5.36 -4.28 28.57
CA LEU A 55 -6.16 -3.64 27.52
C LEU A 55 -5.27 -3.22 26.36
N TRP A 56 -5.70 -3.55 25.14
CA TRP A 56 -5.08 -3.13 23.90
C TRP A 56 -6.08 -2.41 23.00
N LEU A 57 -5.56 -1.44 22.25
CA LEU A 57 -6.24 -0.85 21.11
C LEU A 57 -5.75 -1.50 19.82
N CYS A 58 -6.68 -1.83 18.95
CA CYS A 58 -6.40 -2.33 17.61
C CYS A 58 -6.29 -1.14 16.64
N MET A 59 -5.16 -1.06 15.97
CA MET A 59 -4.79 0.06 15.10
C MET A 59 -4.80 -0.40 13.64
N ASP A 60 -5.51 0.33 12.78
CA ASP A 60 -5.30 0.30 11.32
C ASP A 60 -4.54 1.56 10.93
N PHE A 61 -3.22 1.42 10.73
CA PHE A 61 -2.31 2.55 10.60
C PHE A 61 -2.42 3.52 11.80
N MET A 62 -2.99 4.72 11.59
CA MET A 62 -3.17 5.74 12.64
C MET A 62 -4.57 5.74 13.27
N LYS A 63 -5.53 4.96 12.74
CA LYS A 63 -6.91 4.93 13.23
C LYS A 63 -7.09 3.79 14.24
N VAL A 64 -7.66 4.09 15.39
CA VAL A 64 -8.17 3.07 16.32
C VAL A 64 -9.42 2.45 15.69
N VAL A 65 -9.39 1.14 15.45
CA VAL A 65 -10.49 0.38 14.84
C VAL A 65 -11.21 -0.52 15.83
N GLY A 66 -10.68 -0.68 17.04
CA GLY A 66 -11.31 -1.45 18.11
C GLY A 66 -10.46 -1.52 19.37
N GLN A 67 -10.99 -2.19 20.38
CA GLN A 67 -10.31 -2.48 21.63
C GLN A 67 -10.52 -3.93 22.02
N VAL A 68 -9.53 -4.50 22.72
CA VAL A 68 -9.61 -5.85 23.28
C VAL A 68 -8.95 -5.87 24.64
N ARG A 69 -9.64 -6.46 25.62
CA ARG A 69 -9.21 -6.62 27.00
C ARG A 69 -9.14 -8.10 27.33
N VAL A 70 -8.13 -8.48 28.10
CA VAL A 70 -8.06 -9.79 28.77
C VAL A 70 -8.06 -9.55 30.27
N GLN A 71 -9.06 -10.11 30.97
CA GLN A 71 -9.12 -10.16 32.42
C GLN A 71 -8.63 -11.53 32.88
N LYS A 72 -7.61 -11.58 33.72
CA LYS A 72 -7.09 -12.82 34.30
C LYS A 72 -8.09 -13.34 35.34
N LEU A 73 -8.62 -14.55 35.13
CA LEU A 73 -9.50 -15.24 36.06
C LEU A 73 -8.72 -16.21 36.96
N ALA A 74 -7.68 -16.83 36.41
CA ALA A 74 -6.75 -17.72 37.09
C ALA A 74 -5.34 -17.56 36.53
N SER A 75 -4.34 -18.26 37.08
CA SER A 75 -2.96 -18.25 36.57
C SER A 75 -2.86 -18.60 35.08
N ASP A 76 -3.77 -19.45 34.60
CA ASP A 76 -3.80 -20.09 33.29
C ASP A 76 -5.07 -19.77 32.48
N VAL A 77 -5.95 -18.89 32.97
CA VAL A 77 -7.23 -18.55 32.30
C VAL A 77 -7.42 -17.03 32.19
N GLY A 78 -7.65 -16.56 30.96
CA GLY A 78 -7.96 -15.15 30.67
C GLY A 78 -9.31 -14.99 29.94
N GLU A 79 -10.17 -14.10 30.43
CA GLU A 79 -11.44 -13.74 29.82
C GLU A 79 -11.30 -12.57 28.84
N ILE A 80 -11.74 -12.78 27.60
CA ILE A 80 -11.71 -11.79 26.53
C ILE A 80 -12.98 -10.94 26.57
N SER A 81 -12.79 -9.62 26.51
CA SER A 81 -13.84 -8.66 26.16
C SER A 81 -13.35 -7.75 25.04
N TYR A 82 -14.15 -7.52 24.01
CA TYR A 82 -13.71 -6.69 22.89
C TYR A 82 -14.85 -5.89 22.25
N SER A 83 -14.51 -4.79 21.59
CA SER A 83 -15.43 -4.05 20.73
C SER A 83 -14.72 -3.48 19.50
N ILE A 84 -15.50 -3.28 18.43
CA ILE A 84 -15.03 -2.72 17.16
C ILE A 84 -15.72 -1.37 16.96
N ASP A 85 -14.94 -0.38 16.54
CA ASP A 85 -15.42 0.96 16.19
C ASP A 85 -16.53 0.90 15.14
N ALA A 86 -17.51 1.78 15.22
CA ALA A 86 -18.70 1.74 14.35
C ALA A 86 -18.33 1.76 12.86
N ASP A 87 -17.35 2.58 12.46
CA ASP A 87 -16.91 2.70 11.07
C ASP A 87 -16.10 1.47 10.59
N ALA A 88 -15.66 0.63 11.52
CA ALA A 88 -14.79 -0.50 11.30
C ALA A 88 -15.55 -1.84 11.22
N ARG A 89 -16.86 -1.87 11.52
CA ARG A 89 -17.66 -3.10 11.51
C ARG A 89 -17.84 -3.66 10.10
N GLY A 90 -17.93 -4.99 10.00
CA GLY A 90 -18.10 -5.70 8.72
C GLY A 90 -16.88 -5.69 7.79
N LEU A 91 -15.71 -5.23 8.26
CA LEU A 91 -14.46 -5.22 7.50
C LEU A 91 -13.48 -6.35 7.86
N GLY A 92 -13.87 -7.22 8.81
CA GLY A 92 -13.07 -8.36 9.26
C GLY A 92 -12.06 -8.02 10.37
N TYR A 93 -12.09 -6.81 10.93
CA TYR A 93 -11.16 -6.41 11.99
C TYR A 93 -11.29 -7.22 13.28
N GLY A 94 -12.51 -7.63 13.69
CA GLY A 94 -12.71 -8.44 14.90
C GLY A 94 -11.92 -9.74 14.89
N LYS A 95 -12.01 -10.50 13.79
CA LYS A 95 -11.25 -11.75 13.60
C LYS A 95 -9.73 -11.51 13.67
N GLN A 96 -9.24 -10.49 12.97
CA GLN A 96 -7.82 -10.17 12.92
C GLN A 96 -7.28 -9.66 14.26
N MET A 97 -8.10 -8.89 15.00
CA MET A 97 -7.76 -8.38 16.33
C MET A 97 -7.59 -9.52 17.33
N LEU A 98 -8.48 -10.52 17.32
CA LEU A 98 -8.34 -11.69 18.18
C LEU A 98 -7.15 -12.59 17.79
N LEU A 99 -6.82 -12.72 16.50
CA LEU A 99 -5.59 -13.41 16.08
C LEU A 99 -4.33 -12.70 16.62
N LEU A 100 -4.28 -11.37 16.54
CA LEU A 100 -3.18 -10.59 17.12
C LEU A 100 -3.12 -10.72 18.65
N LEU A 101 -4.28 -10.81 19.31
CA LEU A 101 -4.35 -11.05 20.74
C LEU A 101 -3.74 -12.41 21.11
N GLU A 102 -4.10 -13.47 20.39
CA GLU A 102 -3.54 -14.80 20.60
C GLU A 102 -2.01 -14.80 20.49
N ASP A 103 -1.47 -14.12 19.49
CA ASP A 103 -0.02 -13.99 19.30
C ASP A 103 0.66 -13.17 20.41
N GLU A 104 0.02 -12.09 20.89
CA GLU A 104 0.54 -11.29 22.00
C GLU A 104 0.56 -12.09 23.31
N ILE A 105 -0.52 -12.81 23.62
CA ILE A 105 -0.61 -13.67 24.81
C ILE A 105 0.43 -14.81 24.75
N ARG A 106 0.63 -15.44 23.59
CA ARG A 106 1.70 -16.46 23.41
C ARG A 106 3.07 -15.88 23.72
N SER A 107 3.36 -14.68 23.22
CA SER A 107 4.62 -13.99 23.44
C SER A 107 4.83 -13.66 24.92
N GLU A 108 3.79 -13.21 25.63
CA GLU A 108 3.88 -12.92 27.07
C GLU A 108 4.06 -14.18 27.92
N GLN A 109 3.29 -15.25 27.67
CA GLN A 109 3.44 -16.51 28.42
C GLN A 109 4.83 -17.14 28.23
N LYS A 110 5.37 -17.07 27.01
CA LYS A 110 6.73 -17.55 26.72
C LYS A 110 7.81 -16.78 27.49
N LYS A 111 7.63 -15.47 27.70
CA LYS A 111 8.57 -14.66 28.51
C LYS A 111 8.53 -15.02 29.99
N LEU A 112 7.37 -15.47 30.48
CA LEU A 112 7.18 -15.91 31.86
C LEU A 112 7.67 -17.36 32.08
N GLY A 113 8.18 -18.04 31.05
CA GLY A 113 8.64 -19.43 31.14
C GLY A 113 7.51 -20.42 31.41
N ASN A 114 6.26 -20.05 31.10
CA ASN A 114 5.09 -20.86 31.36
C ASN A 114 4.78 -21.73 30.12
N ASP A 115 5.15 -23.01 30.19
CA ASP A 115 4.86 -24.01 29.16
C ASP A 115 3.52 -24.74 29.40
N ASN A 116 2.80 -24.41 30.49
CA ASN A 116 1.50 -24.98 30.79
C ASN A 116 0.41 -24.41 29.88
N ALA A 117 -0.64 -25.20 29.64
CA ALA A 117 -1.80 -24.76 28.85
C ALA A 117 -2.37 -23.43 29.37
N TYR A 118 -2.52 -22.45 28.48
CA TYR A 118 -3.20 -21.18 28.77
C TYR A 118 -4.49 -21.08 27.95
N TRP A 119 -5.59 -20.81 28.65
CA TRP A 119 -6.93 -20.80 28.10
C TRP A 119 -7.45 -19.37 27.96
N LEU A 120 -7.93 -19.05 26.76
CA LEU A 120 -8.72 -17.85 26.54
C LEU A 120 -10.19 -18.23 26.51
N VAL A 121 -10.99 -17.53 27.31
CA VAL A 121 -12.44 -17.71 27.40
C VAL A 121 -13.18 -16.44 27.00
N ALA A 122 -14.40 -16.56 26.49
CA ALA A 122 -15.23 -15.40 26.16
C ALA A 122 -16.71 -15.71 26.40
N LYS A 123 -17.44 -14.72 26.92
CA LYS A 123 -18.90 -14.78 27.09
C LYS A 123 -19.55 -13.82 26.09
N VAL A 124 -20.50 -14.33 25.31
CA VAL A 124 -21.11 -13.59 24.20
C VAL A 124 -22.62 -13.81 24.22
N LYS A 125 -23.44 -12.76 24.09
CA LYS A 125 -24.89 -12.93 23.91
C LYS A 125 -25.16 -13.74 22.63
N GLU A 126 -26.06 -14.71 22.67
CA GLU A 126 -26.36 -15.56 21.51
C GLU A 126 -26.90 -14.76 20.32
N GLU A 127 -27.58 -13.65 20.59
CA GLU A 127 -28.06 -12.70 19.57
C GLU A 127 -26.92 -11.98 18.82
N ASN A 128 -25.72 -11.92 19.40
CA ASN A 128 -24.54 -11.34 18.74
C ASN A 128 -23.90 -12.35 17.80
N VAL A 129 -24.65 -12.70 16.74
CA VAL A 129 -24.28 -13.69 15.72
C VAL A 129 -22.89 -13.42 15.13
N ALA A 130 -22.53 -12.14 14.95
CA ALA A 130 -21.23 -11.75 14.41
C ALA A 130 -20.07 -12.18 15.32
N SER A 131 -20.19 -11.97 16.63
CA SER A 131 -19.12 -12.34 17.58
C SER A 131 -19.06 -13.85 17.80
N CYS A 132 -20.22 -14.51 17.89
CA CYS A 132 -20.30 -15.98 17.93
C CYS A 132 -19.57 -16.60 16.73
N HIS A 133 -19.88 -16.14 15.51
CA HIS A 133 -19.26 -16.63 14.29
C HIS A 133 -17.74 -16.40 14.27
N ILE A 134 -17.25 -15.27 14.81
CA ILE A 134 -15.81 -14.99 14.90
C ILE A 134 -15.10 -16.01 15.80
N PHE A 135 -15.63 -16.28 16.99
CA PHE A 135 -15.03 -17.23 17.92
C PHE A 135 -15.01 -18.65 17.34
N GLU A 136 -16.13 -19.10 16.77
CA GLU A 136 -16.22 -20.40 16.08
C GLU A 136 -15.21 -20.51 14.92
N THR A 137 -15.12 -19.46 14.09
CA THR A 137 -14.17 -19.41 12.96
C THR A 137 -12.71 -19.44 13.40
N LEU A 138 -12.41 -18.94 14.60
CA LEU A 138 -11.07 -18.95 15.19
C LEU A 138 -10.76 -20.25 15.93
N GLY A 139 -11.68 -21.21 15.93
CA GLY A 139 -11.51 -22.51 16.57
C GLY A 139 -11.69 -22.47 18.09
N TYR A 140 -12.48 -21.53 18.61
CA TYR A 140 -12.93 -21.60 19.99
C TYR A 140 -14.07 -22.62 20.08
N GLU A 141 -13.97 -23.51 21.06
CA GLU A 141 -15.01 -24.49 21.38
C GLU A 141 -16.14 -23.79 22.13
N LYS A 142 -17.37 -23.90 21.60
CA LYS A 142 -18.58 -23.49 22.33
C LYS A 142 -18.84 -24.51 23.43
N ILE A 143 -18.85 -24.06 24.69
CA ILE A 143 -19.11 -24.93 25.84
C ILE A 143 -20.61 -25.14 25.96
N SER A 144 -21.10 -26.35 25.65
CA SER A 144 -22.51 -26.71 25.83
C SER A 144 -22.73 -27.51 27.12
N ALA A 145 -23.58 -26.95 27.99
CA ALA A 145 -24.33 -27.57 29.09
C ALA A 145 -23.64 -27.81 30.46
N GLY A 146 -24.24 -27.18 31.47
CA GLY A 146 -24.14 -27.46 32.91
C GLY A 146 -25.08 -26.50 33.66
N GLU A 147 -26.08 -27.06 34.34
CA GLU A 147 -27.25 -26.56 35.13
C GLU A 147 -27.37 -25.13 35.73
N ASN A 148 -26.56 -24.13 35.39
CA ASN A 148 -26.76 -22.74 35.82
C ASN A 148 -26.78 -21.79 34.61
N LYS A 149 -27.94 -21.64 33.96
CA LYS A 149 -28.11 -20.66 32.88
C LYS A 149 -28.40 -19.27 33.44
N ALA A 150 -27.67 -18.28 32.91
CA ALA A 150 -28.29 -17.04 32.50
C ALA A 150 -28.78 -17.25 31.06
N ASP A 151 -30.09 -17.14 30.80
CA ASP A 151 -30.66 -17.34 29.46
C ASP A 151 -30.01 -16.40 28.43
N GLY A 152 -29.66 -16.93 27.25
CA GLY A 152 -29.19 -16.14 26.10
C GLY A 152 -27.68 -15.84 26.01
N VAL A 153 -26.81 -16.56 26.74
CA VAL A 153 -25.34 -16.38 26.68
C VAL A 153 -24.63 -17.64 26.18
N ALA A 154 -23.75 -17.48 25.18
CA ALA A 154 -22.81 -18.49 24.71
C ALA A 154 -21.42 -18.28 25.31
N GLU A 155 -20.83 -19.36 25.84
CA GLU A 155 -19.45 -19.37 26.34
C GLU A 155 -18.52 -20.09 25.37
N TYR A 156 -17.36 -19.48 25.12
CA TYR A 156 -16.33 -19.97 24.20
C TYR A 156 -15.01 -20.15 24.94
N ARG A 157 -14.26 -21.20 24.62
CA ARG A 157 -12.89 -21.40 25.13
C ARG A 157 -11.92 -21.89 24.07
N LYS A 158 -10.64 -21.54 24.20
CA LYS A 158 -9.56 -22.06 23.35
C LYS A 158 -8.24 -22.13 24.11
N GLU A 159 -7.54 -23.24 23.95
CA GLU A 159 -6.18 -23.41 24.42
C GLU A 159 -5.18 -22.78 23.43
N ILE A 160 -4.33 -21.87 23.91
CA ILE A 160 -3.48 -21.05 23.04
C ILE A 160 -2.04 -21.60 22.91
N LEU A 161 -1.58 -22.40 23.87
CA LEU A 161 -0.18 -22.86 23.97
C LEU A 161 0.09 -24.26 23.37
N LYS A 162 -0.88 -24.92 22.73
CA LYS A 162 -0.66 -26.19 22.06
C LYS A 162 0.38 -26.10 20.94
N THR A 163 1.40 -26.98 20.99
CA THR A 163 2.50 -27.10 20.04
C THR A 163 1.99 -27.35 18.61
N LYS A 164 2.61 -26.68 17.63
CA LYS A 164 2.24 -26.65 16.21
C LYS A 164 2.20 -27.99 15.46
N GLU A 165 2.48 -29.13 16.11
CA GLU A 165 2.70 -30.42 15.44
C GLU A 165 1.43 -31.21 15.07
N SER A 166 0.24 -30.81 15.54
CA SER A 166 -1.01 -31.54 15.23
C SER A 166 -1.90 -30.89 14.16
N LEU A 167 -1.44 -29.82 13.48
CA LEU A 167 -2.21 -29.10 12.46
C LEU A 167 -1.77 -29.36 11.01
N GLU A 168 -0.74 -30.17 10.78
CA GLU A 168 -0.31 -30.56 9.43
C GLU A 168 -1.06 -31.77 8.84
N GLY A 169 -2.00 -32.37 9.59
CA GLY A 169 -2.74 -33.56 9.16
C GLY A 169 -4.12 -33.32 8.53
N VAL A 170 -4.65 -32.10 8.48
CA VAL A 170 -6.04 -31.86 8.04
C VAL A 170 -6.09 -30.79 6.95
N THR A 171 -6.25 -31.25 5.72
CA THR A 171 -6.68 -30.50 4.51
C THR A 171 -6.00 -29.15 4.28
N THR A 172 -4.92 -29.15 3.51
CA THR A 172 -4.39 -27.95 2.85
C THR A 172 -5.38 -27.45 1.79
N SER A 173 -6.46 -26.82 2.23
CA SER A 173 -7.23 -25.88 1.43
C SER A 173 -6.32 -24.69 1.14
N GLY A 174 -5.94 -24.54 -0.13
CA GLY A 174 -5.10 -23.46 -0.64
C GLY A 174 -5.78 -22.09 -0.54
N LYS A 175 -5.96 -21.61 0.69
CA LYS A 175 -6.44 -20.28 1.02
C LYS A 175 -5.27 -19.30 1.03
N ASN A 176 -5.49 -18.11 0.47
CA ASN A 176 -4.54 -17.01 0.61
C ASN A 176 -4.43 -16.54 2.09
N LYS A 177 -3.52 -15.62 2.41
CA LYS A 177 -3.37 -15.05 3.77
C LYS A 177 -4.68 -14.46 4.37
N ASN A 178 -5.73 -14.32 3.55
CA ASN A 178 -7.04 -13.80 3.94
C ASN A 178 -8.17 -14.85 3.93
N GLY A 179 -7.90 -16.13 3.67
CA GLY A 179 -8.93 -17.18 3.70
C GLY A 179 -9.71 -17.40 2.40
N GLU A 180 -9.39 -16.70 1.30
CA GLU A 180 -10.06 -16.87 0.00
C GLU A 180 -9.40 -18.00 -0.82
N GLU A 181 -10.23 -18.76 -1.55
CA GLU A 181 -9.79 -19.82 -2.45
C GLU A 181 -8.98 -19.23 -3.62
N ARG A 182 -7.76 -19.72 -3.82
CA ARG A 182 -6.86 -19.23 -4.86
C ARG A 182 -7.16 -19.88 -6.20
N HIS A 183 -7.59 -19.10 -7.19
CA HIS A 183 -7.76 -19.55 -8.57
C HIS A 183 -6.40 -19.69 -9.27
N ILE A 184 -5.81 -20.89 -9.22
CA ILE A 184 -4.49 -21.21 -9.77
C ILE A 184 -4.45 -20.96 -11.28
N GLU A 185 -5.55 -21.24 -11.97
CA GLU A 185 -5.67 -21.14 -13.43
C GLU A 185 -5.54 -19.70 -13.91
N LEU A 186 -6.13 -18.75 -13.19
CA LEU A 186 -6.03 -17.32 -13.49
C LEU A 186 -4.66 -16.74 -13.11
N ASP A 187 -3.96 -17.33 -12.13
CA ASP A 187 -2.57 -16.99 -11.86
C ASP A 187 -1.63 -17.52 -12.96
N ILE A 188 -1.87 -18.72 -13.49
CA ILE A 188 -1.14 -19.26 -14.66
C ILE A 188 -1.38 -18.35 -15.87
N LEU A 189 -2.62 -17.94 -16.12
CA LEU A 189 -2.95 -17.01 -17.20
C LEU A 189 -2.17 -15.69 -17.05
N ARG A 190 -2.05 -15.15 -15.83
CA ARG A 190 -1.25 -13.94 -15.59
C ARG A 190 0.21 -14.11 -15.98
N VAL A 191 0.81 -15.27 -15.65
CA VAL A 191 2.20 -15.58 -16.02
C VAL A 191 2.33 -15.76 -17.53
N LEU A 192 1.40 -16.49 -18.16
CA LEU A 192 1.36 -16.69 -19.60
C LEU A 192 1.24 -15.36 -20.35
N SER A 193 0.29 -14.50 -19.95
CA SER A 193 0.10 -13.19 -20.57
C SER A 193 1.34 -12.31 -20.45
N MET A 194 2.06 -12.34 -19.33
CA MET A 194 3.32 -11.60 -19.21
C MET A 194 4.41 -12.17 -20.13
N GLY A 195 4.49 -13.50 -20.28
CA GLY A 195 5.37 -14.13 -21.27
C GLY A 195 5.04 -13.70 -22.70
N MET A 196 3.75 -13.61 -23.04
CA MET A 196 3.28 -13.09 -24.34
C MET A 196 3.67 -11.62 -24.54
N VAL A 197 3.60 -10.77 -23.50
CA VAL A 197 4.07 -9.37 -23.56
C VAL A 197 5.57 -9.30 -23.88
N VAL A 198 6.39 -10.10 -23.19
CA VAL A 198 7.84 -10.13 -23.45
C VAL A 198 8.12 -10.64 -24.87
N MET A 199 7.34 -11.60 -25.36
CA MET A 199 7.44 -12.10 -26.73
C MET A 199 7.06 -11.04 -27.78
N LEU A 200 6.00 -10.26 -27.56
CA LEU A 200 5.67 -9.11 -28.42
C LEU A 200 6.84 -8.12 -28.50
N HIS A 201 7.45 -7.80 -27.36
CA HIS A 201 8.59 -6.88 -27.32
C HIS A 201 9.86 -7.48 -27.95
N TYR A 202 10.05 -8.80 -27.85
CA TYR A 202 11.12 -9.49 -28.57
C TYR A 202 10.94 -9.36 -30.09
N LEU A 203 9.73 -9.52 -30.61
CA LEU A 203 9.44 -9.42 -32.04
C LEU A 203 9.51 -7.98 -32.55
N SER A 204 8.77 -7.07 -31.92
CA SER A 204 8.66 -5.66 -32.32
C SER A 204 9.96 -4.88 -32.10
N LYS A 205 10.50 -4.87 -30.87
CA LYS A 205 11.71 -4.08 -30.54
C LYS A 205 13.01 -4.77 -30.96
N GLY A 206 12.94 -6.07 -31.26
CA GLY A 206 14.03 -6.81 -31.91
C GLY A 206 14.12 -6.58 -33.42
N ASN A 207 13.25 -5.75 -34.01
CA ASN A 207 13.16 -5.46 -35.45
C ASN A 207 12.98 -6.73 -36.31
N LEU A 208 12.21 -7.71 -35.82
CA LEU A 208 11.96 -8.97 -36.54
C LEU A 208 10.68 -8.92 -37.41
N LEU A 209 9.78 -7.98 -37.13
CA LEU A 209 8.53 -7.79 -37.89
C LEU A 209 8.80 -6.93 -39.13
N GLN A 210 9.25 -7.56 -40.21
CA GLN A 210 9.45 -6.86 -41.48
C GLN A 210 8.10 -6.56 -42.15
N ASP A 211 8.04 -5.48 -42.92
CA ASP A 211 6.83 -5.08 -43.64
C ASP A 211 6.34 -6.22 -44.57
N LEU A 212 5.14 -6.74 -44.29
CA LEU A 212 4.49 -7.81 -45.04
C LEU A 212 4.21 -7.45 -46.51
N SER A 213 4.13 -6.16 -46.85
CA SER A 213 3.96 -5.73 -48.24
C SER A 213 5.23 -6.00 -49.07
N GLN A 214 6.38 -6.03 -48.40
CA GLN A 214 7.70 -6.22 -49.01
C GLN A 214 8.22 -7.65 -48.84
N ASP A 215 8.17 -8.21 -47.62
CA ASP A 215 8.69 -9.55 -47.31
C ASP A 215 7.57 -10.51 -46.86
N THR A 216 7.27 -11.51 -47.70
CA THR A 216 6.34 -12.60 -47.37
C THR A 216 7.08 -13.93 -47.15
N SER A 217 8.36 -13.88 -46.77
CA SER A 217 9.14 -15.06 -46.39
C SER A 217 8.44 -15.87 -45.30
N PHE A 218 8.64 -17.19 -45.31
CA PHE A 218 8.06 -18.09 -44.30
C PHE A 218 8.42 -17.66 -42.87
N SER A 219 9.65 -17.17 -42.66
CA SER A 219 10.11 -16.62 -41.38
C SER A 219 9.30 -15.39 -40.97
N ASN A 220 9.10 -14.42 -41.87
CA ASN A 220 8.36 -13.21 -41.53
C ASN A 220 6.88 -13.50 -41.26
N LEU A 221 6.26 -14.39 -42.07
CA LEU A 221 4.90 -14.87 -41.82
C LEU A 221 4.76 -15.54 -40.45
N ALA A 222 5.74 -16.36 -40.06
CA ALA A 222 5.75 -16.98 -38.73
C ALA A 222 5.87 -15.95 -37.60
N PHE A 223 6.66 -14.89 -37.77
CA PHE A 223 6.76 -13.80 -36.78
C PHE A 223 5.45 -13.01 -36.66
N TRP A 224 4.81 -12.66 -37.76
CA TRP A 224 3.51 -11.98 -37.73
C TRP A 224 2.38 -12.84 -37.18
N LEU A 225 2.41 -14.16 -37.42
CA LEU A 225 1.47 -15.09 -36.77
C LEU A 225 1.71 -15.18 -35.26
N ALA A 226 2.99 -15.22 -34.84
CA ALA A 226 3.39 -15.21 -33.45
C ALA A 226 2.98 -13.90 -32.74
N GLU A 227 3.16 -12.76 -33.39
CA GLU A 227 2.69 -11.44 -32.95
C GLU A 227 1.17 -11.45 -32.77
N SER A 228 0.43 -11.91 -33.79
CA SER A 228 -1.03 -12.01 -33.79
C SER A 228 -1.55 -12.88 -32.64
N ALA A 229 -0.85 -13.97 -32.31
CA ALA A 229 -1.19 -14.84 -31.19
C ALA A 229 -0.98 -14.15 -29.84
N CYS A 230 0.02 -13.27 -29.74
CA CYS A 230 0.43 -12.61 -28.50
C CYS A 230 -0.31 -11.29 -28.22
N LEU A 231 -0.76 -10.55 -29.24
CA LEU A 231 -1.38 -9.21 -29.10
C LEU A 231 -2.52 -9.15 -28.07
N VAL A 232 -3.27 -10.23 -27.91
CA VAL A 232 -4.41 -10.32 -26.97
C VAL A 232 -4.00 -10.19 -25.49
N CYS A 233 -2.71 -10.38 -25.16
CA CYS A 233 -2.24 -10.55 -23.78
C CYS A 233 -2.47 -9.34 -22.88
N VAL A 234 -2.38 -8.11 -23.43
CA VAL A 234 -2.60 -6.87 -22.68
C VAL A 234 -4.05 -6.81 -22.19
N ASN A 235 -5.02 -7.04 -23.10
CA ASN A 235 -6.43 -7.09 -22.76
C ASN A 235 -6.73 -8.20 -21.74
N VAL A 236 -6.11 -9.37 -21.88
CA VAL A 236 -6.25 -10.48 -20.91
C VAL A 236 -5.78 -10.05 -19.51
N TYR A 237 -4.66 -9.33 -19.41
CA TYR A 237 -4.13 -8.85 -18.14
C TYR A 237 -5.08 -7.85 -17.46
N VAL A 238 -5.73 -6.98 -18.23
CA VAL A 238 -6.75 -6.04 -17.74
C VAL A 238 -8.03 -6.77 -17.34
N LEU A 239 -8.50 -7.73 -18.15
CA LEU A 239 -9.68 -8.56 -17.85
C LEU A 239 -9.49 -9.32 -16.52
N LEU A 240 -8.33 -9.95 -16.30
CA LEU A 240 -7.95 -10.58 -15.04
C LEU A 240 -8.12 -9.64 -13.84
N SER A 241 -7.76 -8.37 -14.04
CA SER A 241 -7.78 -7.37 -12.98
C SER A 241 -9.21 -6.90 -12.68
N GLY A 242 -9.98 -6.54 -13.72
CA GLY A 242 -11.38 -6.14 -13.59
C GLY A 242 -12.27 -7.24 -12.99
N TYR A 243 -12.04 -8.49 -13.39
CA TYR A 243 -12.79 -9.67 -12.96
C TYR A 243 -12.79 -9.86 -11.44
N PHE A 244 -11.65 -9.61 -10.78
CA PHE A 244 -11.54 -9.70 -9.32
C PHE A 244 -11.87 -8.39 -8.60
N MET A 245 -11.68 -7.24 -9.26
CA MET A 245 -11.93 -5.94 -8.64
C MET A 245 -13.41 -5.68 -8.39
N VAL A 246 -14.32 -6.20 -9.23
CA VAL A 246 -15.77 -6.00 -9.09
C VAL A 246 -16.34 -6.55 -7.76
N GLU A 247 -15.70 -7.55 -7.16
CA GLU A 247 -16.11 -8.13 -5.87
C GLU A 247 -15.41 -7.47 -4.68
N LYS A 248 -14.29 -6.79 -4.90
CA LYS A 248 -13.42 -6.28 -3.83
C LYS A 248 -13.71 -4.81 -3.52
N LYS A 249 -13.69 -4.46 -2.24
CA LYS A 249 -13.76 -3.05 -1.80
C LYS A 249 -12.50 -2.29 -2.24
N PHE A 250 -12.68 -1.06 -2.69
CA PHE A 250 -11.57 -0.16 -3.03
C PHE A 250 -10.70 0.11 -1.80
N ARG A 251 -9.37 0.17 -2.00
CA ARG A 251 -8.39 0.44 -0.94
C ARG A 251 -7.34 1.39 -1.46
N LEU A 252 -7.33 2.63 -0.94
CA LEU A 252 -6.35 3.65 -1.34
C LEU A 252 -4.91 3.17 -1.16
N GLY A 253 -4.62 2.44 -0.08
CA GLY A 253 -3.29 1.88 0.17
C GLY A 253 -2.80 0.92 -0.93
N LYS A 254 -3.71 0.25 -1.66
CA LYS A 254 -3.31 -0.56 -2.83
C LYS A 254 -2.93 0.31 -4.03
N ALA A 255 -3.65 1.41 -4.26
CA ALA A 255 -3.29 2.37 -5.32
C ALA A 255 -1.93 2.99 -5.06
N VAL A 256 -1.70 3.45 -3.81
CA VAL A 256 -0.41 3.97 -3.36
C VAL A 256 0.68 2.91 -3.49
N GLY A 257 0.40 1.65 -3.12
CA GLY A 257 1.35 0.55 -3.28
C GLY A 257 1.77 0.30 -4.75
N ILE A 258 0.82 0.34 -5.68
CA ILE A 258 1.11 0.24 -7.13
C ILE A 258 1.95 1.43 -7.58
N TRP A 259 1.58 2.65 -7.20
CA TRP A 259 2.33 3.86 -7.54
C TRP A 259 3.77 3.84 -7.00
N CYS A 260 3.95 3.45 -5.73
CA CYS A 260 5.28 3.28 -5.13
C CYS A 260 6.10 2.19 -5.84
N GLN A 261 5.46 1.11 -6.33
CA GLN A 261 6.14 0.10 -7.13
C GLN A 261 6.63 0.67 -8.46
N VAL A 262 5.80 1.44 -9.18
CA VAL A 262 6.22 2.11 -10.44
C VAL A 262 7.36 3.11 -10.18
N LEU A 263 7.24 3.91 -9.12
CA LEU A 263 8.28 4.86 -8.71
C LEU A 263 9.61 4.16 -8.39
N PHE A 264 9.55 3.03 -7.68
CA PHE A 264 10.74 2.24 -7.37
C PHE A 264 11.50 1.85 -8.64
N TYR A 265 10.82 1.31 -9.65
CA TYR A 265 11.47 0.92 -10.90
C TYR A 265 12.01 2.13 -11.67
N SER A 266 11.23 3.22 -11.77
CA SER A 266 11.65 4.46 -12.44
C SER A 266 12.95 5.03 -11.86
N VAL A 267 13.04 5.12 -10.53
CA VAL A 267 14.19 5.72 -9.86
C VAL A 267 15.38 4.75 -9.80
N VAL A 268 15.16 3.50 -9.40
CA VAL A 268 16.26 2.55 -9.19
C VAL A 268 16.93 2.17 -10.50
N VAL A 269 16.16 1.92 -11.57
CA VAL A 269 16.77 1.58 -12.87
C VAL A 269 17.53 2.77 -13.43
N PHE A 270 16.98 3.99 -13.32
CA PHE A 270 17.71 5.21 -13.67
C PHE A 270 19.05 5.31 -12.93
N LEU A 271 19.05 5.15 -11.60
CA LEU A 271 20.27 5.21 -10.80
C LEU A 271 21.28 4.15 -11.22
N VAL A 272 20.85 2.90 -11.43
CA VAL A 272 21.74 1.81 -11.88
C VAL A 272 22.34 2.12 -13.25
N CYS A 273 21.54 2.59 -14.22
CA CYS A 273 22.03 2.97 -15.54
C CYS A 273 23.02 4.14 -15.48
N ALA A 274 22.76 5.10 -14.59
CA ALA A 274 23.63 6.25 -14.36
C ALA A 274 24.96 5.85 -13.70
N PHE A 275 24.96 4.91 -12.76
CA PHE A 275 26.18 4.41 -12.10
C PHE A 275 27.02 3.49 -12.99
N THR A 276 26.37 2.72 -13.88
CA THR A 276 27.05 1.81 -14.81
C THR A 276 27.60 2.52 -16.05
N GLY A 277 27.31 3.80 -16.24
CA GLY A 277 27.76 4.58 -17.40
C GLY A 277 26.97 4.31 -18.67
N VAL A 278 25.87 3.54 -18.60
CA VAL A 278 24.90 3.42 -19.71
C VAL A 278 24.28 4.79 -20.04
N VAL A 279 24.19 5.66 -19.04
CA VAL A 279 23.65 7.01 -19.16
C VAL A 279 24.64 8.02 -18.60
N GLU A 280 24.98 9.05 -19.37
CA GLU A 280 25.84 10.14 -18.91
C GLU A 280 25.12 11.04 -17.90
N TRP A 281 25.66 11.12 -16.67
CA TRP A 281 25.09 11.91 -15.57
C TRP A 281 24.78 13.37 -15.93
N LYS A 282 25.63 13.99 -16.76
CA LYS A 282 25.52 15.39 -17.16
C LYS A 282 24.23 15.71 -17.92
N ASN A 283 23.67 14.73 -18.63
CA ASN A 283 22.48 14.92 -19.45
C ASN A 283 21.18 14.90 -18.62
N TYR A 284 21.24 14.55 -17.33
CA TYR A 284 20.07 14.33 -16.46
C TYR A 284 20.13 15.12 -15.13
N LEU A 285 21.06 16.07 -14.99
CA LEU A 285 21.16 16.97 -13.83
C LEU A 285 20.14 18.13 -13.87
N ASP A 286 19.39 18.26 -14.96
CA ASP A 286 18.32 19.25 -15.05
C ASP A 286 17.15 18.88 -14.12
N PHE A 287 16.63 19.87 -13.40
CA PHE A 287 15.47 19.72 -12.52
C PHE A 287 14.26 19.13 -13.27
N TYR A 288 14.11 19.46 -14.56
CA TYR A 288 13.08 18.90 -15.42
C TYR A 288 13.21 17.37 -15.61
N GLN A 289 14.42 16.85 -15.78
CA GLN A 289 14.66 15.42 -15.93
C GLN A 289 14.43 14.68 -14.60
N LEU A 290 14.82 15.29 -13.47
CA LEU A 290 14.58 14.70 -12.15
C LEU A 290 13.08 14.59 -11.83
N GLN A 291 12.27 15.62 -12.12
CA GLN A 291 10.81 15.51 -11.96
C GLN A 291 10.19 14.49 -12.94
N PHE A 292 10.77 14.33 -14.14
CA PHE A 292 10.30 13.37 -15.14
C PHE A 292 10.30 11.95 -14.55
N PHE A 293 11.42 11.52 -13.97
CA PHE A 293 11.56 10.22 -13.30
C PHE A 293 10.87 10.09 -11.94
N ALA A 294 10.62 11.21 -11.24
CA ALA A 294 9.88 11.22 -9.97
C ALA A 294 8.36 11.06 -10.13
N PHE A 295 7.80 11.36 -11.31
CA PHE A 295 6.37 11.22 -11.62
C PHE A 295 6.10 10.32 -12.84
N PRO A 296 6.58 9.06 -12.84
CA PRO A 296 6.59 8.21 -14.03
C PRO A 296 5.19 7.87 -14.56
N ALA A 297 4.20 7.78 -13.66
CA ALA A 297 2.82 7.52 -14.04
C ALA A 297 2.15 8.75 -14.69
N VAL A 298 2.57 9.98 -14.37
CA VAL A 298 2.00 11.20 -14.96
C VAL A 298 2.68 11.48 -16.30
N ASN A 299 3.99 11.28 -16.38
CA ASN A 299 4.79 11.51 -17.58
C ASN A 299 4.73 10.36 -18.61
N GLY A 300 3.88 9.36 -18.39
CA GLY A 300 3.66 8.28 -19.37
C GLY A 300 4.86 7.38 -19.63
N HIS A 301 5.81 7.27 -18.68
CA HIS A 301 6.96 6.36 -18.81
C HIS A 301 6.49 4.92 -19.09
N TYR A 302 5.36 4.56 -18.48
CA TYR A 302 4.68 3.30 -18.65
C TYR A 302 3.22 3.57 -18.92
N TRP A 303 2.84 3.72 -20.19
CA TRP A 303 1.46 3.99 -20.59
C TRP A 303 0.47 3.01 -19.93
N PHE A 304 0.82 1.71 -19.87
CA PHE A 304 0.00 0.67 -19.25
C PHE A 304 -0.19 0.91 -17.75
N ALA A 305 0.89 1.26 -17.03
CA ALA A 305 0.81 1.46 -15.57
C ALA A 305 -0.05 2.68 -15.22
N THR A 306 0.03 3.73 -16.04
CA THR A 306 -0.82 4.92 -15.93
C THR A 306 -2.30 4.58 -16.14
N ALA A 307 -2.63 3.92 -17.25
CA ALA A 307 -4.00 3.49 -17.57
C ALA A 307 -4.56 2.54 -16.49
N TYR A 308 -3.73 1.59 -16.02
CA TYR A 308 -4.09 0.64 -14.98
C TYR A 308 -4.36 1.29 -13.62
N LEU A 309 -3.52 2.24 -13.19
CA LEU A 309 -3.71 2.97 -11.94
C LEU A 309 -5.00 3.80 -11.98
N LEU A 310 -5.27 4.48 -13.09
CA LEU A 310 -6.52 5.22 -13.30
C LEU A 310 -7.73 4.29 -13.27
N MET A 311 -7.70 3.17 -13.99
CA MET A 311 -8.77 2.16 -13.93
C MET A 311 -9.01 1.68 -12.49
N TYR A 312 -7.95 1.43 -11.70
CA TYR A 312 -8.09 1.03 -10.30
C TYR A 312 -8.73 2.11 -9.43
N VAL A 313 -8.38 3.39 -9.64
CA VAL A 313 -8.98 4.53 -8.93
C VAL A 313 -10.46 4.71 -9.29
N PHE A 314 -10.84 4.44 -10.55
CA PHE A 314 -12.24 4.49 -11.00
C PHE A 314 -13.06 3.24 -10.67
N SER A 315 -12.41 2.15 -10.26
CA SER A 315 -13.08 0.89 -9.93
C SER A 315 -14.26 0.99 -8.94
N PRO A 316 -14.26 1.84 -7.88
CA PRO A 316 -15.42 1.96 -6.99
C PRO A 316 -16.66 2.53 -7.71
N VAL A 317 -16.48 3.51 -8.59
CA VAL A 317 -17.57 4.11 -9.37
C VAL A 317 -18.13 3.06 -10.35
N LEU A 318 -17.25 2.39 -11.09
CA LEU A 318 -17.65 1.34 -12.03
C LEU A 318 -18.37 0.18 -11.33
N THR A 319 -17.85 -0.26 -10.18
CA THR A 319 -18.46 -1.35 -9.40
C THR A 319 -19.84 -0.97 -8.90
N SER A 320 -20.01 0.26 -8.40
CA SER A 320 -21.32 0.76 -7.96
C SER A 320 -22.31 0.81 -9.13
N ALA A 321 -21.88 1.31 -10.29
CA ALA A 321 -22.70 1.35 -11.49
C ALA A 321 -23.13 -0.06 -11.93
N VAL A 322 -22.18 -0.99 -12.06
CA VAL A 322 -22.44 -2.37 -12.48
C VAL A 322 -23.42 -3.09 -11.54
N ARG A 323 -23.28 -2.92 -10.22
CA ARG A 323 -24.12 -3.62 -9.23
C ARG A 323 -25.56 -3.08 -9.17
N ASN A 324 -25.76 -1.81 -9.50
CA ASN A 324 -27.07 -1.17 -9.46
C ASN A 324 -27.80 -1.22 -10.81
N MET A 325 -27.11 -1.58 -11.90
CA MET A 325 -27.71 -1.70 -13.22
C MET A 325 -28.36 -3.09 -13.44
N LYS A 326 -29.48 -3.10 -14.15
CA LYS A 326 -30.05 -4.34 -14.69
C LYS A 326 -29.09 -4.95 -15.73
N LYS A 327 -29.07 -6.28 -15.81
CA LYS A 327 -28.24 -7.06 -16.77
C LYS A 327 -28.36 -6.54 -18.21
N GLU A 328 -29.57 -6.25 -18.66
CA GLU A 328 -29.85 -5.77 -20.02
C GLU A 328 -29.27 -4.39 -20.31
N ASN A 329 -29.41 -3.46 -19.36
CA ASN A 329 -28.86 -2.11 -19.47
C ASN A 329 -27.33 -2.16 -19.52
N LEU A 330 -26.70 -2.95 -18.63
CA LEU A 330 -25.25 -3.12 -18.63
C LEU A 330 -24.76 -3.72 -19.95
N ARG A 331 -25.45 -4.75 -20.47
CA ARG A 331 -25.14 -5.34 -21.77
C ARG A 331 -25.21 -4.30 -22.89
N ASN A 332 -26.29 -3.52 -22.94
CA ASN A 332 -26.49 -2.52 -24.01
C ASN A 332 -25.44 -1.41 -23.95
N VAL A 333 -25.09 -0.93 -22.75
CA VAL A 333 -24.00 0.05 -22.56
C VAL A 333 -22.67 -0.52 -23.07
N ILE A 334 -22.31 -1.75 -22.67
CA ILE A 334 -21.09 -2.39 -23.14
C ILE A 334 -21.10 -2.54 -24.67
N LEU A 335 -22.21 -2.98 -25.27
CA LEU A 335 -22.30 -3.11 -26.73
C LEU A 335 -22.13 -1.78 -27.46
N ILE A 336 -22.75 -0.69 -26.98
CA ILE A 336 -22.58 0.65 -27.55
C ILE A 336 -21.11 1.07 -27.46
N LEU A 337 -20.47 0.91 -26.29
CA LEU A 337 -19.07 1.25 -26.10
C LEU A 337 -18.15 0.41 -27.01
N LEU A 338 -18.40 -0.89 -27.15
CA LEU A 338 -17.63 -1.76 -28.05
C LEU A 338 -17.84 -1.39 -29.52
N ILE A 339 -19.04 -0.95 -29.92
CA ILE A 339 -19.27 -0.44 -31.28
C ILE A 339 -18.42 0.82 -31.50
N CYS A 340 -18.51 1.79 -30.59
CA CYS A 340 -17.82 3.08 -30.72
C CYS A 340 -16.29 2.96 -30.69
N PHE A 341 -15.75 2.18 -29.75
CA PHE A 341 -14.31 2.14 -29.47
C PHE A 341 -13.58 0.94 -30.05
N SER A 342 -14.29 -0.05 -30.62
CA SER A 342 -13.67 -1.25 -31.19
C SER A 342 -14.18 -1.56 -32.61
N LEU A 343 -15.48 -1.74 -32.81
CA LEU A 343 -16.01 -2.19 -34.11
C LEU A 343 -15.82 -1.16 -35.22
N ILE A 344 -16.21 0.10 -34.98
CA ILE A 344 -16.10 1.19 -35.96
C ILE A 344 -14.65 1.31 -36.43
N LYS A 345 -13.71 1.34 -35.47
CA LYS A 345 -12.28 1.41 -35.74
C LYS A 345 -11.74 0.19 -36.50
N SER A 346 -12.27 -1.00 -36.23
CA SER A 346 -11.81 -2.24 -36.87
C SER A 346 -12.24 -2.36 -38.34
N VAL A 347 -13.31 -1.67 -38.74
CA VAL A 347 -13.86 -1.74 -40.10
C VAL A 347 -13.45 -0.53 -40.92
N LEU A 348 -13.37 0.66 -40.32
CA LEU A 348 -13.03 1.89 -41.02
C LEU A 348 -11.51 2.07 -41.11
N PRO A 349 -10.92 2.07 -42.32
CA PRO A 349 -9.48 2.28 -42.52
C PRO A 349 -9.12 3.77 -42.50
N VAL A 350 -9.63 4.54 -41.54
CA VAL A 350 -9.34 5.98 -41.39
C VAL A 350 -8.82 6.30 -40.00
N GLU A 351 -7.99 7.33 -39.92
CA GLU A 351 -7.53 7.88 -38.64
C GLU A 351 -8.69 8.51 -37.88
N LEU A 352 -8.90 8.03 -36.65
CA LEU A 352 -9.86 8.60 -35.73
C LEU A 352 -9.08 9.46 -34.73
N PRO A 353 -9.30 10.79 -34.66
CA PRO A 353 -8.50 11.68 -33.80
C PRO A 353 -8.53 11.35 -32.31
N VAL A 354 -9.54 10.60 -31.87
CA VAL A 354 -9.74 10.20 -30.47
C VAL A 354 -9.26 8.77 -30.16
N ASP A 355 -8.76 8.06 -31.16
CA ASP A 355 -8.29 6.67 -31.01
C ASP A 355 -6.80 6.65 -30.71
N ASP A 356 -6.44 5.93 -29.64
CA ASP A 356 -5.07 5.75 -29.20
C ASP A 356 -4.64 4.27 -29.26
N PHE A 357 -5.22 3.51 -30.18
CA PHE A 357 -4.96 2.08 -30.40
C PHE A 357 -5.27 1.22 -29.16
N GLY A 358 -6.16 1.68 -28.29
CA GLY A 358 -6.49 1.01 -27.03
C GLY A 358 -5.44 1.20 -25.92
N ASN A 359 -4.54 2.16 -26.05
CA ASN A 359 -3.56 2.54 -25.01
C ASN A 359 -4.15 3.47 -23.93
N SER A 360 -5.45 3.77 -23.99
CA SER A 360 -6.12 4.69 -23.09
C SER A 360 -6.62 4.02 -21.82
N PHE A 361 -6.68 4.81 -20.75
CA PHE A 361 -7.42 4.40 -19.56
C PHE A 361 -8.91 4.19 -19.87
N VAL A 362 -9.48 4.88 -20.86
CA VAL A 362 -10.88 4.71 -21.31
C VAL A 362 -11.11 3.28 -21.81
N TRP A 363 -10.22 2.75 -22.65
CA TRP A 363 -10.28 1.36 -23.07
C TRP A 363 -10.22 0.39 -21.89
N PHE A 364 -9.41 0.70 -20.86
CA PHE A 364 -9.34 -0.11 -19.65
C PHE A 364 -10.64 -0.08 -18.84
N LEU A 365 -11.37 1.05 -18.80
CA LEU A 365 -12.70 1.10 -18.19
C LEU A 365 -13.70 0.21 -18.94
N ILE A 366 -13.64 0.18 -20.28
CA ILE A 366 -14.48 -0.70 -21.11
C ILE A 366 -14.17 -2.16 -20.84
N LEU A 367 -12.88 -2.55 -20.83
CA LEU A 367 -12.45 -3.90 -20.48
C LEU A 367 -12.85 -4.28 -19.04
N TYR A 368 -12.82 -3.34 -18.10
CA TYR A 368 -13.33 -3.55 -16.75
C TYR A 368 -14.81 -3.93 -16.76
N LEU A 369 -15.64 -3.21 -17.51
CA LEU A 369 -17.07 -3.50 -17.64
C LEU A 369 -17.31 -4.87 -18.29
N VAL A 370 -16.53 -5.23 -19.32
CA VAL A 370 -16.57 -6.57 -19.94
C VAL A 370 -16.21 -7.65 -18.92
N ALA A 371 -15.11 -7.48 -18.18
CA ALA A 371 -14.68 -8.43 -17.15
C ALA A 371 -15.72 -8.57 -16.03
N ALA A 372 -16.33 -7.46 -15.60
CA ALA A 372 -17.38 -7.43 -14.60
C ALA A 372 -18.65 -8.14 -15.10
N TYR A 373 -19.03 -7.95 -16.37
CA TYR A 373 -20.14 -8.67 -16.98
C TYR A 373 -19.89 -10.18 -17.02
N ILE A 374 -18.68 -10.60 -17.43
CA ILE A 374 -18.28 -12.01 -17.43
C ILE A 374 -18.35 -12.59 -16.02
N ARG A 375 -17.88 -11.85 -15.00
CA ARG A 375 -17.92 -12.29 -13.60
C ARG A 375 -19.35 -12.49 -13.08
N LEU A 376 -20.24 -11.54 -13.35
CA LEU A 376 -21.58 -11.52 -12.78
C LEU A 376 -22.58 -12.40 -13.53
N TYR A 377 -22.44 -12.53 -14.84
CA TYR A 377 -23.46 -13.17 -15.68
C TYR A 377 -22.92 -14.30 -16.58
N GLY A 378 -21.61 -14.40 -16.74
CA GLY A 378 -20.99 -15.33 -17.70
C GLY A 378 -21.32 -14.99 -19.16
N LEU A 379 -20.80 -15.81 -20.08
CA LEU A 379 -21.06 -15.73 -21.52
C LEU A 379 -21.57 -17.09 -22.01
N PRO A 380 -22.88 -17.25 -22.30
CA PRO A 380 -23.44 -18.54 -22.69
C PRO A 380 -22.79 -19.15 -23.94
N PHE A 381 -22.41 -18.32 -24.92
CA PHE A 381 -21.78 -18.73 -26.18
C PHE A 381 -20.28 -19.06 -26.05
N LEU A 382 -19.66 -18.77 -24.91
CA LEU A 382 -18.31 -19.19 -24.54
C LEU A 382 -18.37 -19.95 -23.23
N SER A 383 -19.43 -20.75 -23.01
CA SER A 383 -19.59 -21.51 -21.76
C SER A 383 -18.73 -22.76 -21.73
N GLU A 384 -18.35 -23.27 -22.90
CA GLU A 384 -17.51 -24.46 -23.04
C GLU A 384 -16.05 -24.13 -23.39
N LYS A 385 -15.13 -24.96 -22.88
CA LYS A 385 -13.69 -24.84 -23.13
C LYS A 385 -13.36 -24.87 -24.62
N ARG A 386 -14.07 -25.73 -25.38
CA ARG A 386 -13.90 -25.85 -26.84
C ARG A 386 -14.31 -24.57 -27.57
N GLN A 387 -15.43 -23.96 -27.18
CA GLN A 387 -15.90 -22.69 -27.76
C GLN A 387 -14.90 -21.57 -27.47
N SER A 388 -14.40 -21.51 -26.23
CA SER A 388 -13.43 -20.51 -25.79
C SER A 388 -12.10 -20.57 -26.55
N ILE A 389 -11.53 -21.77 -26.73
CA ILE A 389 -10.28 -21.93 -27.49
C ILE A 389 -10.48 -21.72 -28.99
N LEU A 390 -11.62 -22.12 -29.56
CA LEU A 390 -11.96 -21.83 -30.95
C LEU A 390 -12.11 -20.33 -31.19
N CYS A 391 -12.74 -19.60 -30.27
CA CYS A 391 -12.85 -18.15 -30.32
C CYS A 391 -11.46 -17.49 -30.34
N TYR A 392 -10.55 -17.93 -29.46
CA TYR A 392 -9.17 -17.46 -29.47
C TYR A 392 -8.47 -17.76 -30.82
N GLY A 393 -8.51 -19.01 -31.28
CA GLY A 393 -7.87 -19.42 -32.54
C GLY A 393 -8.40 -18.68 -33.78
N LEU A 394 -9.72 -18.54 -33.90
CA LEU A 394 -10.35 -17.77 -34.97
C LEU A 394 -10.00 -16.29 -34.92
N SER A 395 -9.88 -15.73 -33.71
CA SER A 395 -9.47 -14.34 -33.53
C SER A 395 -8.01 -14.12 -33.94
N VAL A 396 -7.11 -15.03 -33.56
CA VAL A 396 -5.70 -14.99 -33.99
C VAL A 396 -5.57 -15.09 -35.51
N ALA A 397 -6.32 -16.02 -36.13
CA ALA A 397 -6.38 -16.11 -37.58
C ALA A 397 -6.95 -14.83 -38.21
N GLY A 398 -7.98 -14.22 -37.61
CA GLY A 398 -8.56 -12.95 -38.06
C GLY A 398 -7.56 -11.79 -38.01
N ILE A 399 -6.77 -11.67 -36.94
CA ILE A 399 -5.71 -10.66 -36.82
C ILE A 399 -4.65 -10.87 -37.91
N PHE A 400 -4.14 -12.09 -38.04
CA PHE A 400 -3.10 -12.41 -39.02
C PHE A 400 -3.57 -12.20 -40.47
N LEU A 401 -4.77 -12.65 -40.80
CA LEU A 401 -5.37 -12.44 -42.12
C LEU A 401 -5.64 -10.96 -42.39
N ALA A 402 -6.00 -10.17 -41.37
CA ALA A 402 -6.15 -8.72 -41.52
C ALA A 402 -4.80 -8.05 -41.84
N PHE A 403 -3.72 -8.39 -41.14
CA PHE A 403 -2.37 -7.91 -41.48
C PHE A 403 -2.00 -8.25 -42.93
N LEU A 404 -2.22 -9.48 -43.37
CA LEU A 404 -1.97 -9.89 -44.74
C LEU A 404 -2.83 -9.15 -45.76
N ALA A 405 -4.14 -9.01 -45.49
CA ALA A 405 -5.06 -8.34 -46.38
C ALA A 405 -4.68 -6.87 -46.58
N TYR A 406 -4.37 -6.15 -45.50
CA TYR A 406 -3.91 -4.76 -45.59
C TYR A 406 -2.55 -4.65 -46.28
N ALA A 407 -1.62 -5.56 -46.02
CA ALA A 407 -0.31 -5.57 -46.68
C ALA A 407 -0.43 -5.79 -48.20
N VAL A 408 -1.28 -6.74 -48.65
CA VAL A 408 -1.55 -6.98 -50.07
C VAL A 408 -2.23 -5.78 -50.70
N PHE A 409 -3.22 -5.20 -50.03
CA PHE A 409 -3.93 -4.02 -50.53
C PHE A 409 -3.01 -2.81 -50.67
N HIS A 410 -2.17 -2.53 -49.66
CA HIS A 410 -1.18 -1.46 -49.69
C HIS A 410 -0.17 -1.68 -50.82
N LYS A 411 0.33 -2.91 -51.00
CA LYS A 411 1.23 -3.26 -52.11
C LYS A 411 0.63 -2.99 -53.49
N GLN A 412 -0.67 -3.23 -53.67
CA GLN A 412 -1.36 -3.07 -54.95
C GLN A 412 -1.74 -1.61 -55.25
N THR A 413 -2.12 -0.84 -54.23
CA THR A 413 -2.73 0.48 -54.42
C THR A 413 -1.81 1.64 -54.02
N GLY A 414 -0.80 1.38 -53.17
CA GLY A 414 0.00 2.42 -52.54
C GLY A 414 -0.78 3.32 -51.57
N ALA A 415 -2.04 3.00 -51.29
CA ALA A 415 -2.94 3.79 -50.45
C ALA A 415 -3.16 3.12 -49.09
N TYR A 416 -3.63 3.89 -48.10
CA TYR A 416 -4.03 3.40 -46.77
C TYR A 416 -2.90 2.73 -45.96
N GLU A 417 -1.68 3.29 -45.99
CA GLU A 417 -0.56 2.85 -45.14
C GLU A 417 -0.97 2.73 -43.66
N TYR A 418 -1.73 3.71 -43.15
CA TYR A 418 -2.30 3.68 -41.80
C TYR A 418 -3.10 2.41 -41.50
N ALA A 419 -3.84 1.87 -42.48
CA ALA A 419 -4.68 0.70 -42.26
C ALA A 419 -3.89 -0.55 -41.87
N MET A 420 -2.60 -0.62 -42.23
CA MET A 420 -1.70 -1.71 -41.84
C MET A 420 -1.43 -1.75 -40.33
N THR A 421 -1.62 -0.63 -39.63
CA THR A 421 -1.44 -0.54 -38.17
C THR A 421 -2.69 -0.97 -37.39
N ILE A 422 -3.86 -1.02 -38.04
CA ILE A 422 -5.15 -1.31 -37.38
C ILE A 422 -5.18 -2.67 -36.68
N PRO A 423 -4.69 -3.78 -37.29
CA PRO A 423 -4.74 -5.07 -36.64
C PRO A 423 -3.83 -5.18 -35.39
N ALA A 424 -2.87 -4.26 -35.24
CA ALA A 424 -2.01 -4.17 -34.05
C ALA A 424 -2.68 -3.46 -32.87
N ALA A 425 -3.82 -2.80 -33.08
CA ALA A 425 -4.50 -2.04 -32.05
C ALA A 425 -5.13 -2.94 -30.97
N TYR A 426 -5.00 -2.61 -29.69
CA TYR A 426 -5.57 -3.40 -28.60
C TYR A 426 -7.11 -3.37 -28.57
N ASN A 427 -7.69 -2.31 -29.13
CA ASN A 427 -9.12 -2.18 -29.34
C ASN A 427 -9.62 -2.75 -30.68
N PHE A 428 -8.75 -3.40 -31.48
CA PHE A 428 -9.20 -4.15 -32.65
C PHE A 428 -10.12 -5.31 -32.23
N VAL A 429 -11.21 -5.51 -32.97
CA VAL A 429 -12.31 -6.42 -32.58
C VAL A 429 -11.81 -7.85 -32.35
N PHE A 430 -10.89 -8.34 -33.20
CA PHE A 430 -10.32 -9.67 -33.04
C PHE A 430 -9.33 -9.74 -31.86
N VAL A 431 -8.63 -8.65 -31.52
CA VAL A 431 -7.78 -8.62 -30.32
C VAL A 431 -8.64 -8.69 -29.05
N LEU A 432 -9.79 -8.01 -29.03
CA LEU A 432 -10.77 -8.11 -27.95
C LEU A 432 -11.38 -9.51 -27.84
N THR A 433 -11.92 -10.08 -28.93
CA THR A 433 -12.56 -11.40 -28.90
C THR A 433 -11.55 -12.50 -28.57
N GLY A 434 -10.32 -12.38 -29.06
CA GLY A 434 -9.23 -13.28 -28.73
C GLY A 434 -8.87 -13.24 -27.25
N ALA A 435 -8.82 -12.05 -26.65
CA ALA A 435 -8.58 -11.88 -25.22
C ALA A 435 -9.71 -12.48 -24.36
N VAL A 436 -10.97 -12.23 -24.73
CA VAL A 436 -12.14 -12.82 -24.04
C VAL A 436 -12.15 -14.34 -24.19
N GLY A 437 -11.88 -14.88 -25.38
CA GLY A 437 -11.80 -16.32 -25.62
C GLY A 437 -10.71 -17.00 -24.78
N LEU A 438 -9.49 -16.44 -24.78
CA LEU A 438 -8.39 -16.96 -23.97
C LEU A 438 -8.69 -16.86 -22.46
N PHE A 439 -9.26 -15.75 -22.01
CA PHE A 439 -9.66 -15.56 -20.62
C PHE A 439 -10.73 -16.58 -20.18
N CYS A 440 -11.80 -16.74 -20.95
CA CYS A 440 -12.87 -17.71 -20.68
C CYS A 440 -12.36 -19.15 -20.67
N PHE A 441 -11.43 -19.51 -21.56
CA PHE A 441 -10.81 -20.83 -21.59
C PHE A 441 -10.14 -21.17 -20.25
N PHE A 442 -9.41 -20.22 -19.65
CA PHE A 442 -8.77 -20.42 -18.35
C PHE A 442 -9.75 -20.40 -17.18
N CYS A 443 -10.81 -19.59 -17.24
CA CYS A 443 -11.90 -19.61 -16.26
C CYS A 443 -12.59 -20.99 -16.17
N GLN A 444 -12.60 -21.75 -17.27
CA GLN A 444 -13.25 -23.06 -17.37
C GLN A 444 -12.27 -24.25 -17.31
N SER A 445 -10.98 -23.96 -17.29
CA SER A 445 -9.96 -25.01 -17.24
C SER A 445 -9.71 -25.45 -15.81
N HIS A 446 -9.37 -26.72 -15.65
CA HIS A 446 -8.84 -27.26 -14.40
C HIS A 446 -7.47 -27.85 -14.68
N PHE A 447 -6.45 -27.27 -14.06
CA PHE A 447 -5.07 -27.76 -14.16
C PHE A 447 -4.72 -28.59 -12.92
N PRO A 448 -3.94 -29.69 -13.07
CA PRO A 448 -3.55 -30.50 -11.94
C PRO A 448 -2.70 -29.68 -10.95
N ARG A 449 -2.98 -29.84 -9.64
CA ARG A 449 -2.21 -29.21 -8.56
C ARG A 449 -0.89 -29.94 -8.33
N ASN A 450 0.06 -29.76 -9.24
CA ASN A 450 1.41 -30.31 -9.14
C ASN A 450 2.43 -29.22 -8.74
N ARG A 451 3.69 -29.60 -8.51
CA ARG A 451 4.75 -28.66 -8.12
C ARG A 451 4.92 -27.51 -9.12
N PHE A 452 4.72 -27.77 -10.40
CA PHE A 452 4.85 -26.77 -11.47
C PHE A 452 3.73 -25.73 -11.45
N THR A 453 2.45 -26.14 -11.37
CA THR A 453 1.33 -25.19 -11.32
C THR A 453 1.33 -24.36 -10.04
N LEU A 454 1.76 -24.95 -8.92
CA LEU A 454 1.97 -24.21 -7.66
C LEU A 454 3.12 -23.21 -7.76
N TYR A 455 4.20 -23.56 -8.45
CA TYR A 455 5.32 -22.63 -8.70
C TYR A 455 4.86 -21.44 -9.55
N LEU A 456 4.15 -21.67 -10.65
CA LEU A 456 3.59 -20.61 -11.50
C LEU A 456 2.66 -19.70 -10.69
N ALA A 457 1.78 -20.26 -9.88
CA ALA A 457 0.96 -19.47 -8.99
C ALA A 457 1.82 -18.63 -8.03
N ARG A 458 2.87 -19.19 -7.42
CA ARG A 458 3.74 -18.46 -6.49
C ARG A 458 4.42 -17.24 -7.13
N ILE A 459 4.79 -17.31 -8.42
CA ILE A 459 5.46 -16.21 -9.11
C ILE A 459 4.50 -15.19 -9.73
N ALA A 460 3.23 -15.54 -9.95
CA ALA A 460 2.23 -14.67 -10.57
C ALA A 460 2.12 -13.24 -9.99
N PRO A 461 2.28 -13.00 -8.67
CA PRO A 461 2.26 -11.64 -8.12
C PRO A 461 3.38 -10.72 -8.61
N TYR A 462 4.49 -11.27 -9.10
CA TYR A 462 5.67 -10.51 -9.55
C TYR A 462 5.61 -10.09 -11.03
N MET A 463 4.62 -10.58 -11.79
CA MET A 463 4.52 -10.35 -13.24
C MET A 463 4.47 -8.86 -13.60
N PHE A 464 3.80 -8.04 -12.79
CA PHE A 464 3.77 -6.60 -13.01
C PHE A 464 5.17 -5.96 -12.88
N GLY A 465 6.01 -6.45 -11.96
CA GLY A 465 7.40 -6.01 -11.85
C GLY A 465 8.28 -6.43 -13.03
N VAL A 466 8.00 -7.59 -13.65
CA VAL A 466 8.64 -7.99 -14.91
C VAL A 466 8.39 -6.93 -15.98
N TYR A 467 7.13 -6.50 -16.14
CA TYR A 467 6.77 -5.42 -17.07
C TYR A 467 7.53 -4.12 -16.78
N LEU A 468 7.51 -3.65 -15.53
CA LEU A 468 8.19 -2.40 -15.15
C LEU A 468 9.70 -2.44 -15.37
N LEU A 469 10.33 -3.61 -15.28
CA LEU A 469 11.76 -3.73 -15.52
C LEU A 469 12.12 -3.69 -17.02
N HIS A 470 11.53 -4.59 -17.81
CA HIS A 470 11.95 -4.74 -19.22
C HIS A 470 11.37 -3.66 -20.13
N GLU A 471 10.27 -3.02 -19.74
CA GLU A 471 9.69 -1.85 -20.44
C GLU A 471 10.20 -0.53 -19.83
N HIS A 472 11.26 -0.54 -19.01
CA HIS A 472 11.82 0.73 -18.55
C HIS A 472 12.31 1.55 -19.75
N LEU A 473 12.07 2.86 -19.74
CA LEU A 473 12.40 3.78 -20.85
C LEU A 473 13.85 3.62 -21.36
N LEU A 474 14.78 3.43 -20.42
CA LEU A 474 16.21 3.22 -20.67
C LEU A 474 16.60 1.80 -21.08
N LEU A 475 15.76 0.79 -20.85
CA LEU A 475 16.11 -0.62 -21.06
C LEU A 475 15.37 -1.25 -22.24
N ARG A 476 14.19 -0.74 -22.60
CA ARG A 476 13.25 -1.41 -23.50
C ARG A 476 13.79 -1.72 -24.90
N TYR A 477 14.77 -0.96 -25.37
CA TYR A 477 15.47 -1.18 -26.64
C TYR A 477 16.89 -1.73 -26.47
N GLU A 478 17.44 -1.68 -25.25
CA GLU A 478 18.79 -2.15 -24.95
C GLU A 478 18.83 -3.67 -24.73
N TRP A 479 17.88 -4.23 -23.99
CA TRP A 479 17.89 -5.66 -23.69
C TRP A 479 17.77 -6.56 -24.95
N PRO A 480 17.01 -6.21 -26.01
CA PRO A 480 17.03 -6.97 -27.25
C PRO A 480 18.40 -6.94 -27.94
N GLU A 481 19.10 -5.81 -27.88
CA GLU A 481 20.47 -5.69 -28.43
C GLU A 481 21.46 -6.52 -27.63
N TRP A 482 21.42 -6.44 -26.29
CA TRP A 482 22.30 -7.22 -25.41
C TRP A 482 22.14 -8.73 -25.59
N LEU A 483 20.90 -9.18 -25.81
CA LEU A 483 20.60 -10.59 -26.09
C LEU A 483 20.78 -10.95 -27.57
N GLY A 484 21.20 -10.01 -28.42
CA GLY A 484 21.47 -10.25 -29.84
C GLY A 484 20.23 -10.71 -30.60
N VAL A 485 19.05 -10.14 -30.30
CA VAL A 485 17.77 -10.53 -30.94
C VAL A 485 17.80 -10.32 -32.45
N SER A 486 18.47 -9.28 -32.93
CA SER A 486 18.61 -8.97 -34.36
C SER A 486 19.57 -9.91 -35.12
N LYS A 487 20.41 -10.69 -34.43
CA LYS A 487 21.35 -11.64 -35.07
C LYS A 487 20.60 -12.77 -35.75
N GLU A 488 21.19 -13.38 -36.78
CA GLU A 488 20.62 -14.54 -37.46
C GLU A 488 20.88 -15.85 -36.71
N TYR A 489 19.82 -16.63 -36.46
CA TYR A 489 19.90 -17.94 -35.78
C TYR A 489 19.35 -19.12 -36.61
N GLY A 490 18.90 -18.87 -37.85
CA GLY A 490 18.25 -19.88 -38.69
C GLY A 490 17.13 -20.64 -37.94
N GLY A 491 17.17 -21.97 -38.01
CA GLY A 491 16.20 -22.83 -37.31
C GLY A 491 16.21 -22.76 -35.78
N LEU A 492 17.28 -22.24 -35.17
CA LEU A 492 17.38 -22.08 -33.70
C LEU A 492 16.69 -20.82 -33.18
N ARG A 493 16.10 -19.99 -34.06
CA ARG A 493 15.43 -18.73 -33.70
C ARG A 493 14.34 -18.92 -32.64
N ILE A 494 13.49 -19.93 -32.79
CA ILE A 494 12.38 -20.18 -31.86
C ILE A 494 12.92 -20.54 -30.47
N LEU A 495 13.97 -21.37 -30.42
CA LEU A 495 14.65 -21.71 -29.18
C LEU A 495 15.25 -20.47 -28.52
N HIS A 496 15.97 -19.63 -29.29
CA HIS A 496 16.52 -18.37 -28.80
C HIS A 496 15.43 -17.46 -28.20
N MET A 497 14.31 -17.28 -28.91
CA MET A 497 13.17 -16.50 -28.43
C MET A 497 12.63 -17.02 -27.10
N LEU A 498 12.38 -18.32 -26.98
CA LEU A 498 11.88 -18.93 -25.75
C LEU A 498 12.88 -18.77 -24.58
N LEU A 499 14.18 -18.92 -24.85
CA LEU A 499 15.23 -18.71 -23.85
C LEU A 499 15.28 -17.26 -23.38
N CYS A 500 15.17 -16.28 -24.29
CA CYS A 500 15.13 -14.86 -23.93
C CYS A 500 13.89 -14.53 -23.10
N VAL A 501 12.71 -15.04 -23.46
CA VAL A 501 11.48 -14.84 -22.68
C VAL A 501 11.64 -15.41 -21.27
N ILE A 502 12.15 -16.63 -21.13
CA ILE A 502 12.38 -17.26 -19.81
C ILE A 502 13.41 -16.46 -19.00
N LEU A 503 14.48 -15.98 -19.63
CA LEU A 503 15.53 -15.19 -18.98
C LEU A 503 14.99 -13.87 -18.44
N ILE A 504 14.31 -13.08 -19.28
CA ILE A 504 13.74 -11.78 -18.89
C ILE A 504 12.69 -11.96 -17.79
N MET A 505 11.83 -12.99 -17.91
CA MET A 505 10.87 -13.34 -16.87
C MET A 505 11.57 -13.71 -15.55
N GLY A 506 12.63 -14.52 -15.60
CA GLY A 506 13.40 -14.94 -14.43
C GLY A 506 14.06 -13.76 -13.71
N ILE A 507 14.75 -12.88 -14.46
CA ILE A 507 15.38 -11.67 -13.92
C ILE A 507 14.32 -10.73 -13.33
N GLY A 508 13.23 -10.48 -14.05
CA GLY A 508 12.16 -9.61 -13.58
C GLY A 508 11.50 -10.12 -12.30
N VAL A 509 11.24 -11.43 -12.20
CA VAL A 509 10.70 -12.05 -10.98
C VAL A 509 11.68 -11.93 -9.82
N LEU A 510 12.97 -12.17 -10.05
CA LEU A 510 14.00 -12.03 -9.03
C LEU A 510 14.07 -10.60 -8.49
N VAL A 511 14.12 -9.61 -9.38
CA VAL A 511 14.17 -8.19 -8.98
C VAL A 511 12.92 -7.77 -8.22
N ASP A 512 11.72 -8.14 -8.69
CA ASP A 512 10.48 -7.78 -7.99
C ASP A 512 10.34 -8.52 -6.66
N PHE A 513 10.87 -9.74 -6.54
CA PHE A 513 10.97 -10.47 -5.29
C PHE A 513 11.86 -9.73 -4.27
N LEU A 514 13.06 -9.29 -4.69
CA LEU A 514 13.96 -8.50 -3.83
C LEU A 514 13.33 -7.17 -3.39
N ARG A 515 12.68 -6.45 -4.32
CA ARG A 515 11.89 -5.26 -4.00
C ARG A 515 10.80 -5.56 -2.98
N SER A 516 10.08 -6.68 -3.13
CA SER A 516 9.02 -7.06 -2.20
C SER A 516 9.56 -7.30 -0.78
N LEU A 517 10.75 -7.89 -0.66
CA LEU A 517 11.44 -8.09 0.62
C LEU A 517 11.85 -6.76 1.25
N LEU A 518 12.42 -5.86 0.45
CA LEU A 518 12.78 -4.50 0.87
C LEU A 518 11.55 -3.75 1.41
N PHE A 519 10.44 -3.77 0.68
CA PHE A 519 9.21 -3.09 1.09
C PHE A 519 8.65 -3.68 2.39
N MET A 520 8.70 -5.00 2.56
CA MET A 520 8.31 -5.64 3.82
C MET A 520 9.22 -5.23 4.98
N ALA A 521 10.53 -5.07 4.76
CA ALA A 521 11.47 -4.62 5.77
C ALA A 521 11.22 -3.16 6.17
N ILE A 522 11.04 -2.26 5.20
CA ILE A 522 10.69 -0.85 5.43
C ILE A 522 9.39 -0.74 6.21
N GLU A 523 8.38 -1.51 5.84
CA GLU A 523 7.09 -1.50 6.53
C GLU A 523 7.20 -1.97 7.99
N LYS A 524 7.99 -3.03 8.25
CA LYS A 524 8.27 -3.47 9.63
C LYS A 524 9.02 -2.40 10.42
N LEU A 525 10.03 -1.78 9.81
CA LEU A 525 10.81 -0.71 10.43
C LEU A 525 9.89 0.47 10.77
N MET A 526 9.02 0.89 9.86
CA MET A 526 8.06 1.95 10.09
C MET A 526 7.11 1.63 11.25
N ILE A 527 6.60 0.40 11.35
CA ILE A 527 5.77 -0.03 12.49
C ILE A 527 6.56 0.03 13.80
N VAL A 528 7.82 -0.40 13.81
CA VAL A 528 8.69 -0.30 15.00
C VAL A 528 8.93 1.17 15.37
N CYS A 529 9.25 2.03 14.41
CA CYS A 529 9.43 3.46 14.63
C CYS A 529 8.16 4.13 15.15
N LEU A 530 6.99 3.77 14.62
CA LEU A 530 5.70 4.26 15.12
C LEU A 530 5.43 3.75 16.54
N LYS A 531 5.70 2.49 16.84
CA LYS A 531 5.55 1.93 18.20
C LYS A 531 6.47 2.66 19.20
N LEU A 532 7.70 2.95 18.79
CA LEU A 532 8.64 3.76 19.59
C LEU A 532 8.16 5.20 19.77
N TYR A 533 7.69 5.83 18.69
CA TYR A 533 7.12 7.17 18.71
C TYR A 533 5.95 7.27 19.69
N TYR A 534 4.97 6.36 19.60
CA TYR A 534 3.84 6.35 20.51
C TYR A 534 4.24 6.04 21.96
N SER A 535 5.14 5.08 22.18
CA SER A 535 5.62 4.73 23.52
C SER A 535 6.34 5.89 24.24
N LYS A 536 6.93 6.82 23.49
CA LYS A 536 7.66 7.99 24.01
C LYS A 536 7.20 9.29 23.37
N ARG A 537 5.90 9.41 23.12
CA ARG A 537 5.32 10.51 22.33
C ARG A 537 5.76 11.89 22.82
N GLU A 538 5.69 12.13 24.12
CA GLU A 538 6.10 13.40 24.73
C GLU A 538 7.56 13.77 24.40
N VAL A 539 8.49 12.80 24.42
CA VAL A 539 9.91 13.04 24.11
C VAL A 539 10.09 13.37 22.62
N PHE A 540 9.44 12.61 21.75
CA PHE A 540 9.51 12.85 20.30
C PHE A 540 8.86 14.17 19.90
N ASP A 541 7.68 14.49 20.44
CA ASP A 541 7.00 15.77 20.22
C ASP A 541 7.90 16.92 20.69
N TYR A 542 8.55 16.79 21.85
CA TYR A 542 9.51 17.80 22.34
C TYR A 542 10.67 18.03 21.37
N LEU A 543 11.26 16.95 20.82
CA LEU A 543 12.35 17.04 19.85
C LEU A 543 11.89 17.65 18.52
N ILE A 544 10.72 17.24 18.01
CA ILE A 544 10.13 17.77 16.77
C ILE A 544 9.87 19.27 16.91
N PHE A 545 9.20 19.71 17.98
CA PHE A 545 8.94 21.13 18.21
C PHE A 545 10.21 21.90 18.54
N GLY A 546 11.23 21.27 19.12
CA GLY A 546 12.57 21.82 19.27
C GLY A 546 13.26 22.11 17.93
N ALA A 547 13.20 21.17 16.98
CA ALA A 547 13.68 21.37 15.61
C ALA A 547 12.89 22.47 14.88
N CYS A 548 11.56 22.46 14.99
CA CYS A 548 10.70 23.53 14.45
C CYS A 548 11.04 24.90 15.05
N THR A 549 11.37 24.98 16.34
CA THR A 549 11.79 26.22 17.00
C THR A 549 13.08 26.76 16.38
N THR A 550 14.02 25.88 16.04
CA THR A 550 15.30 26.27 15.40
C THR A 550 15.06 26.82 13.99
N VAL A 551 14.23 26.13 13.19
CA VAL A 551 13.83 26.60 11.86
C VAL A 551 13.09 27.93 11.96
N PHE A 552 12.16 28.05 12.91
CA PHE A 552 11.42 29.30 13.16
C PHE A 552 12.35 30.44 13.56
N ASN A 553 13.38 30.17 14.39
CA ASN A 553 14.40 31.16 14.74
C ASN A 553 15.13 31.66 13.48
N TRP A 554 15.57 30.77 12.59
CA TRP A 554 16.23 31.16 11.34
C TRP A 554 15.32 32.01 10.45
N ILE A 555 14.05 31.62 10.32
CA ILE A 555 13.06 32.40 9.56
C ILE A 555 12.85 33.78 10.19
N ALA A 556 12.68 33.85 11.51
CA ALA A 556 12.51 35.10 12.24
C ALA A 556 13.75 36.01 12.10
N TYR A 557 14.96 35.44 12.18
CA TYR A 557 16.21 36.17 11.97
C TYR A 557 16.29 36.72 10.55
N ILE A 558 16.04 35.90 9.52
CA ILE A 558 16.08 36.32 8.11
C ILE A 558 15.05 37.43 7.87
N ALA A 559 13.83 37.27 8.40
CA ALA A 559 12.79 38.30 8.30
C ALA A 559 13.23 39.61 8.96
N CYS A 560 13.69 39.58 10.22
CA CYS A 560 14.16 40.77 10.93
C CYS A 560 15.35 41.43 10.22
N ALA A 561 16.35 40.65 9.84
CA ALA A 561 17.56 41.17 9.21
C ALA A 561 17.27 41.77 7.83
N TYR A 562 16.56 41.07 6.95
CA TYR A 562 16.44 41.46 5.54
C TYR A 562 15.16 42.24 5.20
N LEU A 563 14.05 42.02 5.92
CA LEU A 563 12.77 42.69 5.61
C LEU A 563 12.54 43.95 6.44
N PHE A 564 13.10 44.04 7.65
CA PHE A 564 12.84 45.15 8.55
C PHE A 564 14.06 46.03 8.79
N LEU A 565 15.22 45.44 9.10
CA LEU A 565 16.41 46.23 9.46
C LEU A 565 17.19 46.73 8.25
N VAL A 566 17.38 45.91 7.20
CA VAL A 566 18.06 46.35 5.96
C VAL A 566 17.33 47.51 5.25
N PRO A 567 15.99 47.60 5.21
CA PRO A 567 15.30 48.76 4.65
C PRO A 567 15.29 50.00 5.56
N LEU A 568 15.42 49.84 6.88
CA LEU A 568 15.38 50.93 7.86
C LEU A 568 16.77 51.50 8.17
N TRP A 569 17.84 50.74 7.91
CA TRP A 569 19.21 51.08 8.25
C TRP A 569 20.12 50.67 7.10
N ASP A 570 20.69 51.66 6.43
CA ASP A 570 21.61 51.44 5.31
C ASP A 570 22.86 50.69 5.85
N ALA A 571 23.08 49.47 5.36
CA ALA A 571 24.13 48.51 5.68
C ALA A 571 23.93 47.52 6.86
N LYS A 572 24.43 46.30 6.60
CA LYS A 572 24.50 45.15 7.53
C LYS A 572 25.61 45.36 8.56
N THR A 573 25.40 46.27 9.51
CA THR A 573 26.31 46.51 10.63
C THR A 573 26.21 45.38 11.66
N THR A 574 27.28 45.18 12.45
CA THR A 574 27.32 44.20 13.55
C THR A 574 26.18 44.42 14.54
N GLU A 575 25.82 45.68 14.81
CA GLU A 575 24.72 46.06 15.70
C GLU A 575 23.38 45.54 15.19
N ASN A 576 23.08 45.72 13.90
CA ASN A 576 21.84 45.26 13.28
C ASN A 576 21.71 43.72 13.32
N VAL A 577 22.82 42.99 13.15
CA VAL A 577 22.86 41.52 13.26
C VAL A 577 22.60 41.06 14.70
N MET A 578 23.18 41.73 15.70
CA MET A 578 22.93 41.43 17.11
C MET A 578 21.46 41.71 17.48
N VAL A 579 20.90 42.84 17.06
CA VAL A 579 19.49 43.19 17.30
C VAL A 579 18.56 42.18 16.64
N ALA A 580 18.79 41.81 15.38
CA ALA A 580 18.01 40.78 14.68
C ALA A 580 18.05 39.43 15.40
N SER A 581 19.23 39.04 15.91
CA SER A 581 19.42 37.78 16.63
C SER A 581 18.69 37.75 17.97
N VAL A 582 18.70 38.87 18.71
CA VAL A 582 17.95 38.99 19.98
C VAL A 582 16.45 38.90 19.74
N ILE A 583 15.93 39.62 18.74
CA ILE A 583 14.50 39.57 18.39
C ILE A 583 14.09 38.16 17.97
N ALA A 584 14.86 37.52 17.09
CA ALA A 584 14.61 36.16 16.64
C ALA A 584 14.63 35.15 17.80
N TRP A 585 15.58 35.32 18.73
CA TRP A 585 15.65 34.48 19.93
C TRP A 585 14.39 34.65 20.81
N ILE A 586 13.95 35.88 21.09
CA ILE A 586 12.73 36.15 21.88
C ILE A 586 11.51 35.50 21.22
N LEU A 587 11.33 35.70 19.91
CA LEU A 587 10.22 35.12 19.16
C LEU A 587 10.27 33.58 19.18
N SER A 588 11.46 32.98 19.07
CA SER A 588 11.63 31.54 19.14
C SER A 588 11.31 30.97 20.53
N VAL A 589 11.62 31.69 21.62
CA VAL A 589 11.27 31.28 22.98
C VAL A 589 9.76 31.31 23.20
N ILE A 590 9.07 32.33 22.68
CA ILE A 590 7.60 32.41 22.71
C ILE A 590 6.99 31.24 21.93
N PHE A 591 7.48 30.98 20.71
CA PHE A 591 7.04 29.85 19.89
C PHE A 591 7.25 28.51 20.60
N ALA A 592 8.43 28.29 21.20
CA ALA A 592 8.75 27.09 21.95
C ALA A 592 7.84 26.92 23.18
N TYR A 593 7.51 28.00 23.88
CA TYR A 593 6.58 27.96 25.01
C TYR A 593 5.19 27.52 24.58
N VAL A 594 4.64 28.18 23.56
CA VAL A 594 3.29 27.88 23.05
C VAL A 594 3.20 26.43 22.57
N THR A 595 4.17 25.99 21.78
CA THR A 595 4.17 24.63 21.22
C THR A 595 4.36 23.56 22.30
N ASN A 596 5.32 23.75 23.22
CA ASN A 596 5.52 22.80 24.31
C ASN A 596 4.31 22.70 25.23
N ARG A 597 3.68 23.84 25.55
CA ARG A 597 2.49 23.88 26.39
C ARG A 597 1.29 23.18 25.73
N MET A 598 1.04 23.44 24.44
CA MET A 598 -0.16 22.95 23.76
C MET A 598 -0.02 21.53 23.23
N PHE A 599 1.12 21.20 22.63
CA PHE A 599 1.29 19.96 21.86
C PHE A 599 2.14 18.90 22.56
N VAL A 600 3.14 19.30 23.36
CA VAL A 600 4.04 18.35 24.02
C VAL A 600 3.51 17.92 25.39
N PHE A 601 3.25 18.89 26.26
CA PHE A 601 2.84 18.65 27.65
C PHE A 601 1.34 18.82 27.89
N HIS A 602 0.58 19.28 26.89
CA HIS A 602 -0.88 19.42 26.93
C HIS A 602 -1.40 20.09 28.22
N SER A 603 -0.78 21.19 28.67
CA SER A 603 -1.15 21.85 29.94
C SER A 603 -2.62 22.29 29.94
N THR A 604 -3.34 21.89 30.99
CA THR A 604 -4.78 22.16 31.18
C THR A 604 -5.05 23.45 31.98
N VAL A 605 -3.99 24.16 32.39
CA VAL A 605 -4.08 25.37 33.22
C VAL A 605 -4.64 26.53 32.40
N THR A 606 -5.85 27.00 32.71
CA THR A 606 -6.50 28.12 31.99
C THR A 606 -6.47 29.44 32.74
N GLU A 607 -6.14 29.44 34.03
CA GLU A 607 -6.11 30.64 34.86
C GLU A 607 -4.98 31.60 34.43
N LYS A 608 -5.32 32.87 34.14
CA LYS A 608 -4.36 33.87 33.64
C LYS A 608 -3.10 34.00 34.48
N LYS A 609 -3.22 34.05 35.82
CA LYS A 609 -2.07 34.16 36.74
C LYS A 609 -1.16 32.93 36.67
N ALA A 610 -1.74 31.75 36.57
CA ALA A 610 -1.00 30.50 36.50
C ALA A 610 -0.31 30.33 35.14
N VAL A 611 -0.95 30.72 34.03
CA VAL A 611 -0.33 30.75 32.70
C VAL A 611 0.84 31.73 32.65
N LEU A 612 0.72 32.91 33.28
CA LEU A 612 1.84 33.87 33.36
C LEU A 612 3.02 33.27 34.13
N LYS A 613 2.74 32.54 35.21
CA LYS A 613 3.77 31.83 35.99
C LYS A 613 4.46 30.74 35.16
N GLU A 614 3.72 29.93 34.39
CA GLU A 614 4.28 28.95 33.47
C GLU A 614 5.22 29.62 32.46
N PHE A 615 4.78 30.72 31.84
CA PHE A 615 5.58 31.47 30.88
C PHE A 615 6.88 32.01 31.46
N PHE A 616 6.83 32.73 32.58
CA PHE A 616 8.06 33.28 33.20
C PHE A 616 8.99 32.18 33.74
N SER A 617 8.43 31.06 34.21
CA SER A 617 9.24 29.89 34.60
C SER A 617 9.92 29.26 33.38
N PHE A 618 9.24 29.21 32.24
CA PHE A 618 9.81 28.73 30.98
C PHE A 618 10.93 29.65 30.47
N VAL A 619 10.69 30.96 30.45
CA VAL A 619 11.69 31.95 30.01
C VAL A 619 12.91 31.91 30.92
N SER A 620 12.74 31.85 32.24
CA SER A 620 13.87 31.75 33.18
C SER A 620 14.69 30.47 32.99
N ALA A 621 14.05 29.32 32.75
CA ALA A 621 14.75 28.08 32.41
C ALA A 621 15.54 28.20 31.08
N ARG A 622 15.02 28.93 30.09
CA ARG A 622 15.72 29.20 28.83
C ARG A 622 16.93 30.12 29.00
N ILE A 623 16.80 31.18 29.80
CA ILE A 623 17.94 32.05 30.13
C ILE A 623 19.00 31.27 30.89
N PHE A 624 18.59 30.48 31.89
CA PHE A 624 19.51 29.66 32.68
C PHE A 624 20.25 28.65 31.82
N SER A 625 19.55 27.91 30.95
CA SER A 625 20.19 26.94 30.05
C SER A 625 21.13 27.61 29.03
N PHE A 626 20.82 28.82 28.58
CA PHE A 626 21.72 29.62 27.73
C PHE A 626 22.99 30.07 28.48
N LEU A 627 22.87 30.53 29.73
CA LEU A 627 24.03 30.87 30.56
C LEU A 627 24.89 29.64 30.86
N MET A 628 24.25 28.50 31.11
CA MET A 628 24.94 27.21 31.26
C MET A 628 25.67 26.80 29.98
N GLU A 629 25.07 27.02 28.81
CA GLU A 629 25.72 26.77 27.53
C GLU A 629 26.99 27.61 27.37
N LEU A 630 26.94 28.91 27.68
CA LEU A 630 28.10 29.80 27.63
C LEU A 630 29.21 29.35 28.59
N LEU A 631 28.84 29.00 29.83
CA LEU A 631 29.80 28.52 30.83
C LEU A 631 30.45 27.20 30.40
N LEU A 632 29.67 26.24 29.91
CA LEU A 632 30.18 24.95 29.45
C LEU A 632 31.06 25.11 28.21
N MET A 633 30.70 26.03 27.29
CA MET A 633 31.54 26.35 26.13
C MET A 633 32.89 26.91 26.58
N TYR A 634 32.91 27.85 27.52
CA TYR A 634 34.15 28.39 28.10
C TYR A 634 35.00 27.28 28.75
N VAL A 635 34.39 26.39 29.53
CA VAL A 635 35.13 25.28 30.16
C VAL A 635 35.68 24.31 29.12
N MET A 636 34.87 23.86 28.16
CA MET A 636 35.30 22.85 27.19
C MET A 636 36.34 23.38 26.21
N VAL A 637 36.17 24.60 25.70
CA VAL A 637 37.05 25.20 24.71
C VAL A 637 38.30 25.78 25.38
N ASP A 638 38.15 26.66 26.38
CA ASP A 638 39.31 27.38 26.93
C ASP A 638 40.05 26.58 28.01
N ARG A 639 39.34 25.83 28.87
CA ARG A 639 39.99 25.09 29.97
C ARG A 639 40.41 23.69 29.58
N LEU A 640 39.58 22.98 28.81
CA LEU A 640 39.84 21.60 28.40
C LEU A 640 40.45 21.49 27.01
N GLN A 641 40.53 22.59 26.25
CA GLN A 641 41.14 22.64 24.91
C GLN A 641 40.49 21.64 23.93
N ILE A 642 39.20 21.34 24.12
CA ILE A 642 38.40 20.51 23.21
C ILE A 642 37.96 21.38 22.03
N ASN A 643 37.94 20.81 20.83
CA ASN A 643 37.47 21.48 19.63
C ASN A 643 36.08 22.12 19.85
N ASP A 644 35.91 23.35 19.35
CA ASP A 644 34.72 24.17 19.52
C ASP A 644 33.47 23.56 18.89
N LEU A 645 33.58 22.97 17.71
CA LEU A 645 32.46 22.30 17.03
C LEU A 645 31.99 21.05 17.80
N ILE A 646 32.93 20.24 18.28
CA ILE A 646 32.62 19.06 19.10
C ILE A 646 31.97 19.49 20.42
N SER A 647 32.53 20.51 21.08
CA SER A 647 32.00 21.06 22.33
C SER A 647 30.58 21.59 22.14
N LYS A 648 30.34 22.35 21.06
CA LYS A 648 29.03 22.91 20.72
C LYS A 648 27.99 21.81 20.48
N PHE A 649 28.37 20.74 19.77
CA PHE A 649 27.49 19.60 19.53
C PHE A 649 27.12 18.88 20.84
N VAL A 650 28.10 18.56 21.68
CA VAL A 650 27.87 17.87 22.97
C VAL A 650 27.02 18.72 23.92
N ILE A 651 27.35 20.00 24.07
CA ILE A 651 26.61 20.92 24.94
C ILE A 651 25.17 21.10 24.41
N GLY A 652 24.96 21.09 23.10
CA GLY A 652 23.62 21.12 22.51
C GLY A 652 22.70 20.03 23.04
N PHE A 653 23.18 18.79 23.16
CA PHE A 653 22.39 17.70 23.78
C PHE A 653 22.09 17.94 25.26
N VAL A 654 23.08 18.44 26.01
CA VAL A 654 22.90 18.77 27.44
C VAL A 654 21.84 19.85 27.62
N VAL A 655 21.88 20.90 26.81
CA VAL A 655 20.92 22.01 26.85
C VAL A 655 19.50 21.55 26.47
N ILE A 656 19.35 20.70 25.46
CA ILE A 656 18.05 20.12 25.07
C ILE A 656 17.51 19.26 26.23
N ALA A 657 18.33 18.39 26.81
CA ALA A 657 17.94 17.53 27.93
C ALA A 657 17.53 18.35 29.17
N LEU A 658 18.33 19.35 29.56
CA LEU A 658 18.01 20.24 30.68
C LEU A 658 16.69 20.98 30.47
N ASN A 659 16.48 21.54 29.26
CA ASN A 659 15.24 22.24 28.96
C ASN A 659 14.02 21.31 28.97
N TYR A 660 14.17 20.05 28.55
CA TYR A 660 13.11 19.05 28.67
C TYR A 660 12.81 18.73 30.14
N ILE A 661 13.85 18.49 30.95
CA ILE A 661 13.72 18.19 32.38
C ILE A 661 13.01 19.35 33.12
N PHE A 662 13.43 20.59 32.90
CA PHE A 662 12.77 21.76 33.50
C PHE A 662 11.31 21.88 33.05
N SER A 663 11.05 21.67 31.75
CA SER A 663 9.69 21.73 31.19
C SER A 663 8.78 20.68 31.86
N LYS A 664 9.27 19.44 31.99
CA LYS A 664 8.50 18.32 32.52
C LYS A 664 8.30 18.37 34.04
N LEU A 665 9.38 18.57 34.79
CA LEU A 665 9.36 18.40 36.25
C LEU A 665 8.90 19.64 36.99
N TRP A 666 9.13 20.84 36.43
CA TRP A 666 8.89 22.09 37.14
C TRP A 666 7.82 22.96 36.48
N ILE A 667 7.91 23.17 35.16
CA ILE A 667 7.08 24.17 34.48
C ILE A 667 5.67 23.63 34.21
N PHE A 668 5.55 22.47 33.55
CA PHE A 668 4.28 21.87 33.15
C PHE A 668 3.87 20.68 34.02
N LYS A 669 4.27 20.69 35.30
CA LYS A 669 3.97 19.60 36.23
C LYS A 669 2.45 19.44 36.40
N GLU A 670 1.94 18.25 36.11
CA GLU A 670 0.56 17.90 36.46
C GLU A 670 0.41 17.92 37.99
N LYS A 671 -0.46 18.81 38.49
CA LYS A 671 -0.88 18.75 39.89
C LYS A 671 -1.78 17.52 40.04
N LYS A 672 -1.29 16.47 40.72
CA LYS A 672 -2.19 15.47 41.31
C LYS A 672 -3.21 16.26 42.13
N LYS A 673 -4.50 16.18 41.78
CA LYS A 673 -5.55 16.64 42.67
C LYS A 673 -5.43 15.80 43.94
N GLU A 674 -4.96 16.41 45.02
CA GLU A 674 -5.21 15.88 46.35
C GLU A 674 -6.74 15.77 46.47
N ILE A 675 -7.21 14.53 46.58
CA ILE A 675 -8.59 14.25 46.93
C ILE A 675 -8.71 14.76 48.37
N ALA A 676 -9.32 15.94 48.52
CA ALA A 676 -9.70 16.50 49.81
C ALA A 676 -10.94 15.79 50.35
#